data_AF-A0A6S7H3N9-F1
#
_entry.id   AF-A0A6S7H3N9-F1
#
_cell.length_a   1.000
_cell.length_b   1.000
_cell.length_c   1.000
_cell.angle_alpha   90.00
_cell.angle_beta   90.00
_cell.angle_gamma   90.00
#
_symmetry.space_group_name_H-M   'P 1'
#
loop_
_entity.id
_entity.type
_entity.pdbx_description
1 polymer ?
#
loop_
_entity_poly.entity_id
_entity_poly.type
_entity_poly.pdbx_seq_one_letter_code
_entity_poly.pdbx_strand_id
1 'polypeptide(L)'
;MADNEHKEIIMLGDLNTNFQDKHSYQQLHVLTSQYQLKQLIDAVTRPISGKTTDLIFTSKEDNIIKSGVLDIGMSDHLPIFISRKINSRISIKQGLHTTISYRRKKDFIASDFDNDLVEEIPLSLYEIFDDPNDLLDCWYSHFMKILDRHAPLIKCRVRNNKLPGWFNSESIEDYYKNLLTDNVHNPRQLWKILKDILPTNDTVSQITLNINGKEISDPIEVGDLFNEYFSSIANNFDISLLNNPINTHLPIATNHIKFTIPLITIDDILNLAAELDQNKSTGLDGIPAYFIKSSIHSIAPIILRICNMSIENGVFPNMWKKARLIPIYKAETRTERNNYRPISILPILSKLLERHVANSYVKFLTENDILSSCQHGFRAHHSCESTLILICEHLLDNIEQGLINGIALIDLSKAFDLVDHRLLLQKLEQYGITPIALKWFKSYLNDRYQVVQIASSLSNPALIKSGVPQGSILGPILFLIFINDLPSYVGSSKPFLFADDSTLISSGSDLHELSVSLKSDMTSVSRWTNHNKMSLNPGKTKIMKIYSQSKFPDLSPITIEVNNNNVKKITSAILLGVTLDQHLKWDRQINTIYNIINSRLYLLKRIRSYLTFQSHIQLYYALIYPHLLYCSTVWGNANNDLITCLLKLQKRAARLILEQSTEVPSIVLFRKLNWIPIFNLIKMRKILLVFNTLKTSWPPDLRKLFVFVRDSHPIPTRRLLQT
;
A
#
# COMPACT_ATOMS: atom_id res chain seq x y z
N MET A 1 -2.23 -42.54 -30.57
CA MET A 1 -1.00 -42.64 -31.38
C MET A 1 -1.32 -42.34 -32.85
N ALA A 2 -1.77 -41.11 -33.15
CA ALA A 2 -2.12 -40.69 -34.51
C ALA A 2 -1.99 -39.15 -34.66
N ASP A 3 -0.90 -38.57 -34.13
CA ASP A 3 -0.68 -37.10 -34.17
C ASP A 3 0.80 -36.70 -34.36
N ASN A 4 1.63 -37.64 -34.82
CA ASN A 4 3.06 -37.42 -35.04
C ASN A 4 3.47 -37.54 -36.52
N GLU A 5 2.53 -37.74 -37.45
CA GLU A 5 2.88 -38.01 -38.86
C GLU A 5 3.31 -36.78 -39.67
N HIS A 6 3.30 -35.55 -39.13
CA HIS A 6 3.61 -34.34 -39.91
C HIS A 6 4.63 -33.36 -39.29
N LYS A 7 5.48 -33.80 -38.35
CA LYS A 7 6.60 -32.96 -37.89
C LYS A 7 7.74 -32.98 -38.92
N GLU A 8 8.13 -31.79 -39.39
CA GLU A 8 9.35 -31.63 -40.18
C GLU A 8 10.56 -31.98 -39.33
N ILE A 9 11.43 -32.84 -39.85
CA ILE A 9 12.67 -33.27 -39.21
C ILE A 9 13.81 -32.59 -39.96
N ILE A 10 14.66 -31.88 -39.21
CA ILE A 10 15.91 -31.34 -39.72
C ILE A 10 17.03 -31.87 -38.83
N MET A 11 18.00 -32.55 -39.43
CA MET A 11 19.18 -33.10 -38.76
C MET A 11 20.42 -32.37 -39.26
N LEU A 12 21.21 -31.82 -38.34
CA LEU A 12 22.38 -30.98 -38.61
C LEU A 12 23.54 -31.46 -37.74
N GLY A 13 24.75 -31.53 -38.29
CA GLY A 13 25.97 -31.74 -37.51
C GLY A 13 27.12 -32.36 -38.29
N ASP A 14 28.27 -32.50 -37.61
CA ASP A 14 29.40 -33.29 -38.09
C ASP A 14 29.10 -34.77 -37.84
N LEU A 15 28.68 -35.47 -38.89
CA LEU A 15 28.30 -36.89 -38.80
C LEU A 15 29.49 -37.83 -38.98
N ASN A 16 30.73 -37.28 -39.04
CA ASN A 16 31.98 -38.03 -39.20
C ASN A 16 31.98 -39.04 -40.35
N THR A 17 31.11 -38.83 -41.33
CA THR A 17 30.82 -39.73 -42.44
C THR A 17 31.02 -38.95 -43.73
N ASN A 18 31.93 -39.40 -44.60
CA ASN A 18 32.16 -38.71 -45.86
C ASN A 18 31.05 -39.06 -46.86
N PHE A 19 30.18 -38.09 -47.18
CA PHE A 19 29.06 -38.31 -48.09
C PHE A 19 29.50 -38.62 -49.53
N GLN A 20 30.71 -38.23 -49.92
CA GLN A 20 31.26 -38.53 -51.25
C GLN A 20 31.75 -39.97 -51.40
N ASP A 21 31.92 -40.72 -50.30
CA ASP A 21 32.36 -42.12 -50.32
C ASP A 21 31.20 -43.07 -50.00
N LYS A 22 30.76 -43.82 -51.03
CA LYS A 22 29.63 -44.77 -50.95
C LYS A 22 29.79 -45.84 -49.87
N HIS A 23 31.02 -46.26 -49.55
CA HIS A 23 31.24 -47.23 -48.48
C HIS A 23 31.09 -46.61 -47.08
N SER A 24 31.54 -45.36 -46.92
CA SER A 24 31.46 -44.65 -45.64
C SER A 24 30.03 -44.33 -45.23
N TYR A 25 29.15 -43.91 -46.16
CA TYR A 25 27.80 -43.44 -45.80
C TYR A 25 26.70 -44.51 -45.90
N GLN A 26 27.02 -45.77 -46.20
CA GLN A 26 26.02 -46.82 -46.47
C GLN A 26 25.04 -47.06 -45.31
N GLN A 27 25.52 -47.05 -44.06
CA GLN A 27 24.66 -47.18 -42.87
C GLN A 27 23.79 -45.93 -42.66
N LEU A 28 24.37 -44.74 -42.86
CA LEU A 28 23.66 -43.46 -42.77
C LEU A 28 22.58 -43.36 -43.86
N HIS A 29 22.86 -43.84 -45.07
CA HIS A 29 21.92 -43.90 -46.19
C HIS A 29 20.68 -44.70 -45.82
N VAL A 30 20.83 -45.91 -45.27
CA VAL A 30 19.71 -46.76 -44.85
C VAL A 30 18.81 -46.03 -43.86
N LEU A 31 19.40 -45.37 -42.85
CA LEU A 31 18.65 -44.58 -41.86
C LEU A 31 17.95 -43.38 -42.51
N THR A 32 18.65 -42.61 -43.32
CA THR A 32 18.08 -41.41 -43.96
C THR A 32 16.98 -41.76 -44.96
N SER A 33 17.11 -42.88 -45.70
CA SER A 33 16.08 -43.38 -46.62
C SER A 33 14.83 -43.85 -45.88
N GLN A 34 14.98 -44.50 -44.72
CA GLN A 34 13.83 -44.95 -43.91
C GLN A 34 12.96 -43.77 -43.43
N TYR A 35 13.58 -42.62 -43.11
CA TYR A 35 12.89 -41.41 -42.67
C TYR A 35 12.62 -40.40 -43.80
N GLN A 36 12.83 -40.78 -45.06
CA GLN A 36 12.68 -39.92 -46.24
C GLN A 36 13.43 -38.59 -46.12
N LEU A 37 14.62 -38.63 -45.51
CA LEU A 37 15.47 -37.47 -45.31
C LEU A 37 16.35 -37.22 -46.53
N LYS A 38 16.27 -36.01 -47.09
CA LYS A 38 17.13 -35.57 -48.17
C LYS A 38 18.30 -34.75 -47.63
N GLN A 39 19.49 -35.07 -48.10
CA GLN A 39 20.72 -34.34 -47.78
C GLN A 39 20.80 -33.06 -48.65
N LEU A 40 21.21 -31.93 -48.06
CA LEU A 40 21.21 -30.60 -48.70
C LEU A 40 22.59 -29.96 -48.97
N ILE A 41 23.69 -30.60 -48.56
CA ILE A 41 25.06 -30.10 -48.71
C ILE A 41 25.85 -31.01 -49.65
N ASP A 42 26.03 -30.57 -50.89
CA ASP A 42 26.74 -31.31 -51.95
C ASP A 42 28.21 -30.87 -52.12
N ALA A 43 28.62 -29.79 -51.47
CA ALA A 43 30.00 -29.27 -51.52
C ALA A 43 30.91 -29.82 -50.41
N VAL A 44 32.23 -29.70 -50.62
CA VAL A 44 33.25 -30.11 -49.65
C VAL A 44 33.19 -29.18 -48.43
N THR A 45 33.02 -29.74 -47.24
CA THR A 45 33.01 -28.96 -45.98
C THR A 45 34.38 -28.93 -45.32
N ARG A 46 35.30 -29.82 -45.70
CA ARG A 46 36.71 -29.81 -45.27
C ARG A 46 37.66 -29.70 -46.47
N PRO A 47 38.03 -28.48 -46.91
CA PRO A 47 38.77 -28.25 -48.16
C PRO A 47 40.11 -28.99 -48.24
N ILE A 48 40.84 -29.05 -47.11
CA ILE A 48 42.16 -29.69 -47.03
C ILE A 48 42.08 -31.21 -47.25
N SER A 49 41.02 -31.85 -46.77
CA SER A 49 40.83 -33.30 -46.84
C SER A 49 39.95 -33.76 -48.01
N GLY A 50 39.28 -32.83 -48.70
CA GLY A 50 38.32 -33.13 -49.76
C GLY A 50 37.04 -33.82 -49.28
N LYS A 51 36.73 -33.80 -47.97
CA LYS A 51 35.60 -34.55 -47.39
C LYS A 51 34.38 -33.66 -47.13
N THR A 52 33.19 -34.27 -47.24
CA THR A 52 31.92 -33.67 -46.82
C THR A 52 31.39 -34.43 -45.61
N THR A 53 31.72 -33.98 -44.39
CA THR A 53 31.33 -34.64 -43.13
C THR A 53 30.27 -33.88 -42.34
N ASP A 54 30.22 -32.56 -42.50
CA ASP A 54 29.15 -31.70 -42.02
C ASP A 54 27.97 -31.78 -42.97
N LEU A 55 26.88 -32.40 -42.53
CA LEU A 55 25.73 -32.71 -43.37
C LEU A 55 24.46 -32.06 -42.81
N ILE A 56 23.55 -31.74 -43.72
CA ILE A 56 22.20 -31.28 -43.38
C ILE A 56 21.19 -32.19 -44.06
N PHE A 57 20.30 -32.78 -43.27
CA PHE A 57 19.20 -33.59 -43.76
C PHE A 57 17.85 -32.97 -43.40
N THR A 58 16.89 -33.02 -44.31
CA THR A 58 15.51 -32.56 -44.08
C THR A 58 14.48 -33.56 -44.59
N SER A 59 13.35 -33.71 -43.88
CA SER A 59 12.19 -34.47 -44.38
C SER A 59 11.26 -33.64 -45.28
N LYS A 60 11.48 -32.32 -45.39
CA LYS A 60 10.67 -31.41 -46.22
C LYS A 60 11.57 -30.41 -46.95
N GLU A 61 12.02 -30.78 -48.14
CA GLU A 61 12.85 -29.91 -48.98
C GLU A 61 12.11 -28.64 -49.42
N ASP A 62 10.79 -28.72 -49.65
CA ASP A 62 9.96 -27.58 -50.09
C ASP A 62 9.96 -26.39 -49.12
N ASN A 63 10.31 -26.62 -47.84
CA ASN A 63 10.41 -25.58 -46.84
C ASN A 63 11.78 -24.88 -46.83
N ILE A 64 12.78 -25.40 -47.56
CA ILE A 64 14.13 -24.84 -47.63
C ILE A 64 14.24 -23.91 -48.84
N ILE A 65 14.66 -22.68 -48.58
CA ILE A 65 14.85 -21.63 -49.60
C ILE A 65 16.26 -21.74 -50.20
N LYS A 66 17.27 -22.01 -49.36
CA LYS A 66 18.67 -22.10 -49.77
C LYS A 66 19.47 -22.92 -48.77
N SER A 67 20.42 -23.71 -49.24
CA SER A 67 21.46 -24.34 -48.44
C SER A 67 22.83 -24.07 -49.06
N GLY A 68 23.91 -24.27 -48.31
CA GLY A 68 25.25 -24.22 -48.88
C GLY A 68 26.36 -24.23 -47.84
N VAL A 69 27.58 -24.21 -48.38
CA VAL A 69 28.84 -24.10 -47.62
C VAL A 69 29.38 -22.68 -47.79
N LEU A 70 29.81 -22.05 -46.71
CA LEU A 70 30.41 -20.71 -46.72
C LEU A 70 31.93 -20.81 -46.60
N ASP A 71 32.65 -20.43 -47.65
CA ASP A 71 34.10 -20.31 -47.60
C ASP A 71 34.49 -18.99 -46.92
N ILE A 72 34.90 -19.09 -45.65
CA ILE A 72 35.36 -17.96 -44.82
C ILE A 72 36.89 -17.94 -44.66
N GLY A 73 37.63 -18.80 -45.39
CA GLY A 73 39.09 -18.73 -45.56
C GLY A 73 39.98 -18.95 -44.32
N MET A 74 39.42 -19.18 -43.12
CA MET A 74 40.21 -19.25 -41.86
C MET A 74 40.04 -20.55 -41.06
N SER A 75 39.26 -21.52 -41.55
CA SER A 75 38.91 -22.75 -40.81
C SER A 75 39.04 -23.99 -41.69
N ASP A 76 39.46 -25.11 -41.11
CA ASP A 76 39.53 -26.43 -41.77
C ASP A 76 38.14 -27.08 -41.90
N HIS A 77 37.16 -26.58 -41.15
CA HIS A 77 35.73 -26.78 -41.38
C HIS A 77 35.08 -25.52 -41.92
N LEU A 78 34.46 -25.64 -43.09
CA LEU A 78 33.62 -24.60 -43.64
C LEU A 78 32.22 -24.65 -43.04
N PRO A 79 31.69 -23.54 -42.51
CA PRO A 79 30.34 -23.49 -41.97
C PRO A 79 29.29 -23.78 -43.04
N ILE A 80 28.32 -24.61 -42.68
CA ILE A 80 27.15 -24.96 -43.48
C ILE A 80 25.94 -24.16 -43.03
N PHE A 81 25.05 -23.80 -43.95
CA PHE A 81 23.82 -23.09 -43.62
C PHE A 81 22.61 -23.65 -44.36
N ILE A 82 21.43 -23.44 -43.76
CA ILE A 82 20.12 -23.53 -44.41
C ILE A 82 19.30 -22.29 -44.11
N SER A 83 18.53 -21.84 -45.09
CA SER A 83 17.48 -20.83 -44.96
C SER A 83 16.14 -21.53 -45.14
N ARG A 84 15.29 -21.48 -44.13
CA ARG A 84 14.00 -22.18 -44.09
C ARG A 84 12.84 -21.19 -44.04
N LYS A 85 11.82 -21.43 -44.85
CA LYS A 85 10.55 -20.70 -44.82
C LYS A 85 9.76 -21.10 -43.57
N ILE A 86 9.53 -20.14 -42.67
CA ILE A 86 8.73 -20.36 -41.46
C ILE A 86 7.26 -20.05 -41.78
N ASN A 87 6.43 -21.08 -41.90
CA ASN A 87 5.00 -20.95 -42.17
C ASN A 87 4.14 -20.79 -40.90
N SER A 88 4.72 -20.29 -39.81
CA SER A 88 3.94 -19.84 -38.66
C SER A 88 3.74 -18.33 -38.76
N ARG A 89 2.48 -17.91 -38.68
CA ARG A 89 2.12 -16.66 -37.99
C ARG A 89 2.68 -16.77 -36.56
N ILE A 90 3.99 -16.59 -36.40
CA ILE A 90 4.55 -16.27 -35.09
C ILE A 90 4.02 -14.87 -34.86
N SER A 91 2.84 -14.77 -34.22
CA SER A 91 2.53 -13.58 -33.48
C SER A 91 3.63 -13.51 -32.42
N ILE A 92 4.72 -12.82 -32.73
CA ILE A 92 5.38 -12.04 -31.72
C ILE A 92 4.22 -11.19 -31.21
N LYS A 93 3.65 -11.54 -30.05
CA LYS A 93 2.78 -10.63 -29.33
C LYS A 93 3.66 -9.41 -29.13
N GLN A 94 3.60 -8.45 -30.06
CA GLN A 94 4.14 -7.13 -29.85
C GLN A 94 3.45 -6.70 -28.57
N GLY A 95 4.20 -6.70 -27.46
CA GLY A 95 3.65 -6.29 -26.18
C GLY A 95 2.97 -4.96 -26.42
N LEU A 96 1.67 -4.89 -26.08
CA LEU A 96 0.86 -3.68 -26.21
C LEU A 96 1.72 -2.49 -25.77
N HIS A 97 2.04 -1.61 -26.72
CA HIS A 97 2.87 -0.46 -26.40
C HIS A 97 2.10 0.40 -25.41
N THR A 98 2.63 0.51 -24.19
CA THR A 98 2.02 1.34 -23.18
C THR A 98 2.11 2.79 -23.65
N THR A 99 0.98 3.37 -23.98
CA THR A 99 0.86 4.79 -24.31
C THR A 99 0.34 5.50 -23.07
N ILE A 100 1.01 6.57 -22.67
CA ILE A 100 0.58 7.43 -21.57
C ILE A 100 0.19 8.79 -22.11
N SER A 101 -0.84 9.40 -21.52
CA SER A 101 -1.23 10.78 -21.77
C SER A 101 -0.70 11.66 -20.63
N TYR A 102 -0.06 12.78 -20.96
CA TYR A 102 0.39 13.76 -19.97
C TYR A 102 0.37 15.17 -20.56
N ARG A 103 0.36 16.20 -19.69
CA ARG A 103 0.44 17.61 -20.12
C ARG A 103 1.86 17.99 -20.46
N ARG A 104 2.10 18.50 -21.67
CA ARG A 104 3.43 18.93 -22.12
C ARG A 104 3.89 20.13 -21.31
N LYS A 105 4.99 20.01 -20.56
CA LYS A 105 5.56 21.09 -19.73
C LYS A 105 6.76 21.78 -20.36
N LYS A 106 7.30 21.25 -21.46
CA LYS A 106 8.58 21.71 -22.04
C LYS A 106 8.55 23.20 -22.39
N ASP A 107 7.42 23.66 -22.90
CA ASP A 107 7.23 25.01 -23.42
C ASP A 107 6.33 25.85 -22.50
N PHE A 108 6.08 25.38 -21.27
CA PHE A 108 5.19 26.05 -20.32
C PHE A 108 5.92 27.17 -19.58
N ILE A 109 5.40 28.40 -19.70
CA ILE A 109 5.91 29.58 -19.01
C ILE A 109 4.87 30.01 -17.98
N ALA A 110 5.22 29.96 -16.69
CA ALA A 110 4.27 30.19 -15.59
C ALA A 110 3.74 31.63 -15.55
N SER A 111 4.59 32.63 -15.84
CA SER A 111 4.18 34.04 -15.87
C SER A 111 3.12 34.32 -16.93
N ASP A 112 3.28 33.76 -18.12
CA ASP A 112 2.38 34.00 -19.24
C ASP A 112 1.04 33.31 -18.98
N PHE A 113 1.08 32.10 -18.40
CA PHE A 113 -0.12 31.41 -17.93
C PHE A 113 -0.86 32.21 -16.86
N ASP A 114 -0.16 32.78 -15.89
CA ASP A 114 -0.75 33.60 -14.83
C ASP A 114 -1.33 34.91 -15.36
N ASN A 115 -0.67 35.56 -16.32
CA ASN A 115 -1.17 36.78 -16.96
C ASN A 115 -2.46 36.49 -17.74
N ASP A 116 -2.48 35.44 -18.57
CA ASP A 116 -3.69 35.01 -19.30
C ASP A 116 -4.84 34.68 -18.34
N LEU A 117 -4.55 34.06 -17.19
CA LEU A 117 -5.56 33.80 -16.17
C LEU A 117 -6.14 35.10 -15.61
N VAL A 118 -5.31 36.09 -15.29
CA VAL A 118 -5.79 37.37 -14.75
C VAL A 118 -6.58 38.18 -15.79
N GLU A 119 -6.14 38.16 -17.05
CA GLU A 119 -6.77 38.92 -18.14
C GLU A 119 -8.09 38.29 -18.61
N GLU A 120 -8.13 36.96 -18.79
CA GLU A 120 -9.29 36.26 -19.36
C GLU A 120 -10.27 35.73 -18.31
N ILE A 121 -9.87 35.64 -17.03
CA ILE A 121 -10.69 35.14 -15.91
C ILE A 121 -10.79 36.20 -14.79
N PRO A 122 -11.33 37.41 -15.06
CA PRO A 122 -11.50 38.42 -14.02
C PRO A 122 -12.56 37.97 -13.00
N LEU A 123 -12.34 38.25 -11.71
CA LEU A 123 -13.23 37.83 -10.62
C LEU A 123 -14.68 38.31 -10.82
N SER A 124 -14.86 39.51 -11.39
CA SER A 124 -16.18 40.10 -11.67
C SER A 124 -17.05 39.27 -12.60
N LEU A 125 -16.45 38.44 -13.48
CA LEU A 125 -17.18 37.51 -14.35
C LEU A 125 -17.98 36.48 -13.54
N TYR A 126 -17.55 36.23 -12.31
CA TYR A 126 -18.04 35.14 -11.47
C TYR A 126 -18.92 35.60 -10.30
N GLU A 127 -19.04 36.91 -10.08
CA GLU A 127 -19.89 37.48 -9.02
C GLU A 127 -21.38 37.27 -9.30
N ILE A 128 -21.75 36.98 -10.55
CA ILE A 128 -23.14 36.78 -11.01
C ILE A 128 -23.69 35.40 -10.60
N PHE A 129 -22.84 34.44 -10.24
CA PHE A 129 -23.30 33.09 -9.89
C PHE A 129 -23.73 33.00 -8.43
N ASP A 130 -24.91 32.41 -8.20
CA ASP A 130 -25.46 32.10 -6.87
C ASP A 130 -25.34 30.61 -6.50
N ASP A 131 -25.07 29.74 -7.47
CA ASP A 131 -24.87 28.30 -7.27
C ASP A 131 -23.38 27.91 -7.38
N PRO A 132 -22.83 27.15 -6.41
CA PRO A 132 -21.42 26.75 -6.43
C PRO A 132 -21.06 25.75 -7.55
N ASN A 133 -22.02 25.02 -8.12
CA ASN A 133 -21.74 24.12 -9.25
C ASN A 133 -21.59 24.92 -10.54
N ASP A 134 -22.53 25.83 -10.84
CA ASP A 134 -22.48 26.67 -12.04
C ASP A 134 -21.20 27.51 -12.07
N LEU A 135 -20.85 28.09 -10.92
CA LEU A 135 -19.62 28.83 -10.71
C LEU A 135 -18.38 27.97 -11.01
N LEU A 136 -18.32 26.76 -10.45
CA LEU A 136 -17.19 25.86 -10.61
C LEU A 136 -17.07 25.34 -12.05
N ASP A 137 -18.18 24.99 -12.70
CA ASP A 137 -18.19 24.49 -14.07
C ASP A 137 -17.77 25.56 -15.07
N CYS A 138 -18.23 26.81 -14.88
CA CYS A 138 -17.80 27.96 -15.66
C CYS A 138 -16.29 28.22 -15.47
N TRP A 139 -15.82 28.29 -14.22
CA TRP A 139 -14.40 28.48 -13.91
C TRP A 139 -13.53 27.37 -14.51
N TYR A 140 -13.93 26.11 -14.34
CA TYR A 140 -13.19 24.96 -14.87
C TYR A 140 -13.06 25.02 -16.39
N SER A 141 -14.14 25.40 -17.09
CA SER A 141 -14.14 25.50 -18.55
C SER A 141 -13.16 26.56 -19.05
N HIS A 142 -13.14 27.74 -18.43
CA HIS A 142 -12.18 28.80 -18.77
C HIS A 142 -10.74 28.41 -18.39
N PHE A 143 -10.53 27.90 -17.18
CA PHE A 143 -9.21 27.47 -16.71
C PHE A 143 -8.62 26.39 -17.62
N MET A 144 -9.41 25.39 -18.01
CA MET A 144 -8.96 24.31 -18.90
C MET A 144 -8.65 24.81 -20.30
N LYS A 145 -9.44 25.75 -20.85
CA LYS A 145 -9.15 26.38 -22.15
C LYS A 145 -7.77 27.04 -22.15
N ILE A 146 -7.45 27.82 -21.11
CA ILE A 146 -6.16 28.48 -20.98
C ILE A 146 -5.05 27.44 -20.74
N LEU A 147 -5.28 26.48 -19.85
CA LEU A 147 -4.32 25.42 -19.56
C LEU A 147 -4.00 24.56 -20.78
N ASP A 148 -4.97 24.30 -21.67
CA ASP A 148 -4.76 23.53 -22.89
C ASP A 148 -3.96 24.33 -23.93
N ARG A 149 -4.03 25.67 -23.95
CA ARG A 149 -3.14 26.52 -24.76
C ARG A 149 -1.69 26.46 -24.27
N HIS A 150 -1.48 26.58 -22.95
CA HIS A 150 -0.14 26.66 -22.34
C HIS A 150 0.52 25.31 -22.10
N ALA A 151 -0.25 24.25 -21.85
CA ALA A 151 0.23 22.91 -21.51
C ALA A 151 -0.69 21.81 -22.09
N PRO A 152 -0.73 21.63 -23.42
CA PRO A 152 -1.64 20.70 -24.08
C PRO A 152 -1.39 19.25 -23.67
N LEU A 153 -2.47 18.45 -23.70
CA LEU A 153 -2.42 17.02 -23.44
C LEU A 153 -1.80 16.29 -24.65
N ILE A 154 -0.69 15.58 -24.42
CA ILE A 154 0.00 14.81 -25.46
C ILE A 154 0.06 13.33 -25.08
N LYS A 155 0.01 12.46 -26.10
CA LYS A 155 0.21 11.02 -25.96
C LYS A 155 1.65 10.67 -26.27
N CYS A 156 2.29 9.87 -25.42
CA CYS A 156 3.64 9.38 -25.64
C CYS A 156 3.70 7.87 -25.41
N ARG A 157 4.42 7.20 -26.30
CA ARG A 157 4.73 5.79 -26.17
C ARG A 157 5.86 5.61 -25.16
N VAL A 158 5.60 4.87 -24.10
CA VAL A 158 6.62 4.51 -23.12
C VAL A 158 7.56 3.49 -23.76
N ARG A 159 8.83 3.85 -23.89
CA ARG A 159 9.88 2.89 -24.19
C ARG A 159 10.29 2.25 -22.87
N ASN A 160 10.20 0.92 -22.80
CA ASN A 160 10.89 0.21 -21.73
C ASN A 160 12.38 0.37 -22.00
N ASN A 161 13.05 1.18 -21.17
CA ASN A 161 14.50 1.33 -21.18
C ASN A 161 15.12 0.02 -20.72
N LYS A 162 15.16 -0.99 -21.61
CA LYS A 162 16.14 -2.05 -21.46
C LYS A 162 17.48 -1.43 -21.86
N LEU A 163 18.44 -1.47 -20.95
CA LEU A 163 19.84 -1.17 -21.27
C LEU A 163 20.19 -1.96 -22.54
N PRO A 164 20.82 -1.32 -23.54
CA PRO A 164 21.22 -2.02 -24.75
C PRO A 164 22.09 -3.25 -24.41
N GLY A 165 21.87 -4.38 -25.08
CA GLY A 165 22.51 -5.66 -24.74
C GLY A 165 24.04 -5.72 -24.92
N TRP A 166 24.67 -4.62 -25.36
CA TRP A 166 26.11 -4.49 -25.54
C TRP A 166 26.82 -3.76 -24.38
N PHE A 167 26.09 -3.36 -23.33
CA PHE A 167 26.72 -2.89 -22.08
C PHE A 167 27.35 -4.07 -21.33
N ASN A 168 28.65 -3.96 -20.99
CA ASN A 168 29.31 -4.89 -20.09
C ASN A 168 28.94 -4.60 -18.61
N SER A 169 29.17 -5.55 -17.71
CA SER A 169 28.77 -5.43 -16.29
C SER A 169 29.34 -4.20 -15.59
N GLU A 170 30.60 -3.86 -15.89
CA GLU A 170 31.30 -2.72 -15.29
C GLU A 170 30.68 -1.37 -15.72
N SER A 171 30.33 -1.22 -17.00
CA SER A 171 29.65 -0.02 -17.51
C SER A 171 28.26 0.16 -16.90
N ILE A 172 27.55 -0.94 -16.61
CA ILE A 172 26.24 -0.88 -15.94
C ILE A 172 26.41 -0.45 -14.48
N GLU A 173 27.41 -0.98 -13.80
CA GLU A 173 27.74 -0.59 -12.42
C GLU A 173 28.06 0.90 -12.31
N ASP A 174 28.94 1.40 -13.17
CA ASP A 174 29.33 2.81 -13.15
C ASP A 174 28.19 3.74 -13.59
N TYR A 175 27.37 3.31 -14.55
CA TYR A 175 26.14 4.03 -14.91
C TYR A 175 25.24 4.25 -13.69
N TYR A 176 24.94 3.19 -12.93
CA TYR A 176 24.08 3.30 -11.76
C TYR A 176 24.75 4.06 -10.60
N LYS A 177 26.05 3.90 -10.38
CA LYS A 177 26.79 4.69 -9.37
C LYS A 177 26.74 6.18 -9.67
N ASN A 178 26.98 6.57 -10.92
CA ASN A 178 26.91 7.98 -11.35
C ASN A 178 25.49 8.52 -11.15
N LEU A 179 24.48 7.78 -11.62
CA LEU A 179 23.08 8.15 -11.48
C LEU A 179 22.67 8.31 -10.00
N LEU A 180 23.16 7.44 -9.11
CA LEU A 180 22.94 7.56 -7.67
C LEU A 180 23.67 8.76 -7.07
N THR A 181 24.89 9.05 -7.51
CA THR A 181 25.70 10.20 -7.06
C THR A 181 25.03 11.52 -7.42
N ASP A 182 24.55 11.65 -8.66
CA ASP A 182 23.87 12.85 -9.16
C ASP A 182 22.53 13.10 -8.42
N ASN A 183 21.95 12.06 -7.82
CA ASN A 183 20.63 12.10 -7.19
C ASN A 183 20.66 11.88 -5.67
N VAL A 184 21.80 12.03 -5.00
CA VAL A 184 21.95 11.82 -3.55
C VAL A 184 20.97 12.67 -2.73
N HIS A 185 20.69 13.90 -3.18
CA HIS A 185 19.80 14.85 -2.52
C HIS A 185 18.35 14.77 -3.02
N ASN A 186 18.02 13.84 -3.92
CA ASN A 186 16.66 13.63 -4.42
C ASN A 186 16.15 12.22 -4.07
N PRO A 187 15.59 12.03 -2.85
CA PRO A 187 15.16 10.71 -2.38
C PRO A 187 14.16 9.99 -3.30
N ARG A 188 13.28 10.74 -3.99
CA ARG A 188 12.29 10.16 -4.92
C ARG A 188 12.96 9.56 -6.14
N GLN A 189 13.89 10.31 -6.73
CA GLN A 189 14.62 9.87 -7.92
C GLN A 189 15.58 8.74 -7.55
N LEU A 190 16.28 8.85 -6.41
CA LEU A 190 17.10 7.78 -5.86
C LEU A 190 16.29 6.48 -5.66
N TRP A 191 15.08 6.56 -5.11
CA TRP A 191 14.22 5.38 -4.95
C TRP A 191 13.74 4.79 -6.27
N LYS A 192 13.52 5.61 -7.30
CA LYS A 192 13.19 5.15 -8.66
C LYS A 192 14.37 4.37 -9.26
N ILE A 193 15.58 4.93 -9.17
CA ILE A 193 16.82 4.28 -9.63
C ILE A 193 17.03 2.95 -8.90
N LEU A 194 16.84 2.94 -7.59
CA LEU A 194 16.95 1.73 -6.79
C LEU A 194 15.94 0.66 -7.20
N LYS A 195 14.69 1.03 -7.52
CA LYS A 195 13.70 0.07 -8.04
C LYS A 195 14.13 -0.59 -9.35
N ASP A 196 14.88 0.12 -10.19
CA ASP A 196 15.39 -0.41 -11.45
C ASP A 196 16.54 -1.42 -11.20
N ILE A 197 17.34 -1.21 -10.16
CA ILE A 197 18.43 -2.11 -9.74
C ILE A 197 17.90 -3.33 -8.98
N LEU A 198 16.80 -3.16 -8.23
CA LEU A 198 16.20 -4.19 -7.42
C LEU A 198 15.50 -5.24 -8.31
N PRO A 199 15.70 -6.55 -8.08
CA PRO A 199 14.89 -7.58 -8.74
C PRO A 199 13.42 -7.39 -8.39
N THR A 200 12.63 -6.93 -9.35
CA THR A 200 11.17 -6.87 -9.22
C THR A 200 10.58 -8.23 -9.60
N ASN A 201 9.74 -8.79 -8.72
CA ASN A 201 8.76 -9.79 -9.16
C ASN A 201 7.85 -9.09 -10.18
N ASP A 202 7.68 -9.69 -11.36
CA ASP A 202 6.98 -9.13 -12.53
C ASP A 202 5.88 -8.13 -12.18
N THR A 203 6.01 -6.91 -12.70
CA THR A 203 4.89 -6.01 -12.88
C THR A 203 3.99 -6.64 -13.94
N VAL A 204 3.12 -7.55 -13.53
CA VAL A 204 2.03 -8.02 -14.39
C VAL A 204 1.15 -6.80 -14.63
N SER A 205 1.33 -6.15 -15.78
CA SER A 205 0.57 -4.97 -16.19
C SER A 205 -0.89 -5.28 -16.48
N GLN A 206 -1.26 -6.56 -16.47
CA GLN A 206 -2.57 -7.07 -16.83
C GLN A 206 -3.17 -7.81 -15.64
N ILE A 207 -4.25 -7.27 -15.06
CA ILE A 207 -5.00 -7.94 -14.00
C ILE A 207 -5.92 -8.96 -14.68
N THR A 208 -5.83 -10.21 -14.26
CA THR A 208 -6.75 -11.28 -14.69
C THR A 208 -7.64 -11.65 -13.52
N LEU A 209 -8.95 -11.67 -13.74
CA LEU A 209 -9.93 -12.11 -12.75
C LEU A 209 -10.52 -13.46 -13.16
N ASN A 210 -10.79 -14.33 -12.18
CA ASN A 210 -11.54 -15.55 -12.41
C ASN A 210 -12.98 -15.36 -11.91
N ILE A 211 -13.94 -15.43 -12.82
CA ILE A 211 -15.38 -15.39 -12.51
C ILE A 211 -16.01 -16.68 -13.01
N ASN A 212 -16.55 -17.48 -12.07
CA ASN A 212 -17.24 -18.75 -12.35
C ASN A 212 -16.43 -19.72 -13.23
N GLY A 213 -15.10 -19.74 -13.08
CA GLY A 213 -14.20 -20.61 -13.86
C GLY A 213 -13.72 -20.02 -15.18
N LYS A 214 -14.16 -18.80 -15.55
CA LYS A 214 -13.70 -18.08 -16.74
C LYS A 214 -12.68 -17.01 -16.35
N GLU A 215 -11.50 -17.04 -16.97
CA GLU A 215 -10.49 -16.01 -16.82
C GLU A 215 -10.75 -14.82 -17.75
N ILE A 216 -10.86 -13.63 -17.16
CA ILE A 216 -11.13 -12.37 -17.84
C ILE A 216 -9.91 -11.47 -17.66
N SER A 217 -9.34 -10.99 -18.78
CA SER A 217 -8.11 -10.18 -18.80
C SER A 217 -8.21 -8.91 -19.65
N ASP A 218 -9.38 -8.65 -20.24
CA ASP A 218 -9.64 -7.40 -20.95
C ASP A 218 -9.73 -6.23 -19.95
N PRO A 219 -8.95 -5.15 -20.10
CA PRO A 219 -8.92 -4.06 -19.13
C PRO A 219 -10.26 -3.34 -18.92
N ILE A 220 -11.12 -3.26 -19.94
CA ILE A 220 -12.43 -2.59 -19.83
C ILE A 220 -13.38 -3.52 -19.05
N GLU A 221 -13.47 -4.79 -19.45
CA GLU A 221 -14.31 -5.78 -18.78
C GLU A 221 -13.89 -5.97 -17.31
N VAL A 222 -12.59 -6.09 -17.04
CA VAL A 222 -12.05 -6.14 -15.67
C VAL A 222 -12.39 -4.87 -14.89
N GLY A 223 -12.31 -3.70 -15.54
CA GLY A 223 -12.67 -2.42 -14.94
C GLY A 223 -14.15 -2.36 -14.54
N ASP A 224 -15.05 -2.76 -15.44
CA ASP A 224 -16.50 -2.80 -15.18
C ASP A 224 -16.84 -3.79 -14.06
N LEU A 225 -16.22 -4.98 -14.05
CA LEU A 225 -16.41 -5.99 -13.01
C LEU A 225 -15.97 -5.52 -11.62
N PHE A 226 -14.85 -4.78 -11.55
CA PHE A 226 -14.45 -4.12 -10.31
C PHE A 226 -15.42 -3.01 -9.95
N ASN A 227 -15.91 -2.24 -10.92
CA ASN A 227 -16.77 -1.11 -10.63
C ASN A 227 -18.14 -1.56 -10.09
N GLU A 228 -18.73 -2.57 -10.72
CA GLU A 228 -19.95 -3.23 -10.26
C GLU A 228 -19.74 -3.82 -8.86
N TYR A 229 -18.63 -4.53 -8.65
CA TYR A 229 -18.32 -5.13 -7.37
C TYR A 229 -18.19 -4.09 -6.25
N PHE A 230 -17.42 -3.01 -6.46
CA PHE A 230 -17.19 -1.99 -5.42
C PHE A 230 -18.42 -1.11 -5.17
N SER A 231 -19.25 -0.85 -6.19
CA SER A 231 -20.48 -0.05 -6.03
C SER A 231 -21.64 -0.84 -5.39
N SER A 232 -21.65 -2.16 -5.49
CA SER A 232 -22.73 -3.03 -4.98
C SER A 232 -22.46 -3.68 -3.62
N ILE A 233 -21.32 -3.40 -2.98
CA ILE A 233 -20.89 -4.09 -1.74
C ILE A 233 -21.99 -4.09 -0.66
N ALA A 234 -22.66 -2.95 -0.46
CA ALA A 234 -23.69 -2.82 0.57
C ALA A 234 -25.06 -3.42 0.20
N ASN A 235 -25.35 -3.66 -1.08
CA ASN A 235 -26.66 -4.19 -1.50
C ASN A 235 -26.82 -5.69 -1.17
N ASN A 236 -25.71 -6.39 -0.89
CA ASN A 236 -25.71 -7.81 -0.55
C ASN A 236 -26.08 -8.09 0.92
N PHE A 237 -26.49 -7.06 1.68
CA PHE A 237 -26.86 -7.20 3.08
C PHE A 237 -28.37 -7.24 3.26
N ASP A 238 -28.83 -8.32 3.88
CA ASP A 238 -30.24 -8.60 4.11
C ASP A 238 -30.82 -7.64 5.16
N ILE A 239 -31.76 -6.79 4.73
CA ILE A 239 -32.40 -5.71 5.52
C ILE A 239 -33.41 -6.29 6.54
N SER A 240 -33.66 -7.60 6.51
CA SER A 240 -34.72 -8.28 7.25
C SER A 240 -34.56 -8.32 8.79
N LEU A 241 -33.44 -7.88 9.36
CA LEU A 241 -33.18 -7.86 10.82
C LEU A 241 -33.37 -6.49 11.51
N LEU A 242 -33.85 -5.46 10.80
CA LEU A 242 -33.81 -4.04 11.23
C LEU A 242 -34.96 -3.56 12.16
N ASN A 243 -35.80 -4.46 12.70
CA ASN A 243 -37.08 -4.05 13.28
C ASN A 243 -37.10 -3.61 14.76
N ASN A 244 -35.97 -3.35 15.41
CA ASN A 244 -36.00 -2.74 16.75
C ASN A 244 -35.17 -1.45 16.81
N PRO A 245 -35.81 -0.28 17.02
CA PRO A 245 -35.09 0.94 17.33
C PRO A 245 -34.52 0.81 18.74
N ILE A 246 -33.25 0.43 18.83
CA ILE A 246 -32.49 0.70 20.05
C ILE A 246 -32.09 2.17 19.96
N ASN A 247 -32.54 2.99 20.91
CA ASN A 247 -32.02 4.34 21.09
C ASN A 247 -30.49 4.22 21.13
N THR A 248 -29.80 4.82 20.17
CA THR A 248 -28.35 5.04 20.26
C THR A 248 -28.15 5.96 21.46
N HIS A 249 -27.99 5.37 22.64
CA HIS A 249 -27.53 6.08 23.83
C HIS A 249 -26.06 6.43 23.59
N LEU A 250 -25.84 7.45 22.75
CA LEU A 250 -24.58 8.16 22.75
C LEU A 250 -24.43 8.78 24.14
N PRO A 251 -23.32 8.52 24.85
CA PRO A 251 -23.12 9.05 26.20
C PRO A 251 -23.04 10.58 26.25
N ILE A 252 -23.03 11.27 25.09
CA ILE A 252 -22.86 12.71 24.98
C ILE A 252 -24.09 13.32 24.31
N ALA A 253 -25.14 13.61 25.09
CA ALA A 253 -26.17 14.56 24.68
C ALA A 253 -25.53 15.96 24.63
N THR A 254 -24.87 16.31 23.53
CA THR A 254 -24.18 17.59 23.34
C THR A 254 -25.14 18.74 23.01
N ASN A 255 -26.23 18.90 23.76
CA ASN A 255 -27.20 19.97 23.49
C ASN A 255 -26.58 21.39 23.54
N HIS A 256 -25.37 21.54 24.08
CA HIS A 256 -24.65 22.81 24.19
C HIS A 256 -23.51 23.01 23.20
N ILE A 257 -23.04 21.97 22.51
CA ILE A 257 -21.86 22.04 21.66
C ILE A 257 -22.32 22.02 20.20
N LYS A 258 -21.94 23.03 19.41
CA LYS A 258 -22.36 23.17 18.01
C LYS A 258 -21.16 23.37 17.10
N PHE A 259 -21.14 22.65 15.98
CA PHE A 259 -20.15 22.81 14.93
C PHE A 259 -20.78 23.41 13.67
N THR A 260 -20.20 24.52 13.23
CA THR A 260 -20.41 25.12 11.92
C THR A 260 -19.10 25.03 11.14
N ILE A 261 -19.18 24.81 9.84
CA ILE A 261 -17.99 24.91 8.99
C ILE A 261 -17.62 26.40 8.89
N PRO A 262 -16.43 26.83 9.35
CA PRO A 262 -16.03 28.23 9.25
C PRO A 262 -15.77 28.60 7.79
N LEU A 263 -16.00 29.87 7.44
CA LEU A 263 -15.61 30.40 6.14
C LEU A 263 -14.10 30.33 5.96
N ILE A 264 -13.68 30.12 4.73
CA ILE A 264 -12.28 30.05 4.32
C ILE A 264 -11.77 31.48 4.07
N THR A 265 -10.49 31.71 4.33
CA THR A 265 -9.78 32.94 3.97
C THR A 265 -8.81 32.72 2.79
N ILE A 266 -8.35 33.80 2.16
CA ILE A 266 -7.32 33.72 1.10
C ILE A 266 -6.05 33.05 1.64
N ASP A 267 -5.63 33.43 2.85
CA ASP A 267 -4.43 32.87 3.48
C ASP A 267 -4.57 31.37 3.73
N ASP A 268 -5.76 30.90 4.13
CA ASP A 268 -6.04 29.47 4.26
C ASP A 268 -5.87 28.76 2.91
N ILE A 269 -6.40 29.31 1.81
CA ILE A 269 -6.24 28.72 0.47
C ILE A 269 -4.76 28.65 0.08
N LEU A 270 -4.00 29.72 0.29
CA LEU A 270 -2.56 29.76 -0.04
C LEU A 270 -1.78 28.73 0.78
N ASN A 271 -2.03 28.64 2.09
CA ASN A 271 -1.39 27.67 2.98
C ASN A 271 -1.75 26.22 2.61
N LEU A 272 -3.04 25.94 2.37
CA LEU A 272 -3.52 24.61 1.97
C LEU A 272 -2.96 24.20 0.60
N ALA A 273 -2.87 25.15 -0.33
CA ALA A 273 -2.28 24.92 -1.64
C ALA A 273 -0.78 24.64 -1.53
N ALA A 274 -0.05 25.32 -0.66
CA ALA A 274 1.38 25.08 -0.41
C ALA A 274 1.67 23.64 0.05
N GLU A 275 0.74 22.99 0.76
CA GLU A 275 0.84 21.59 1.19
C GLU A 275 0.51 20.56 0.09
N LEU A 276 0.02 20.97 -1.09
CA LEU A 276 -0.30 20.02 -2.16
C LEU A 276 0.96 19.34 -2.73
N ASP A 277 1.00 18.01 -2.77
CA ASP A 277 2.10 17.31 -3.42
C ASP A 277 1.93 17.35 -4.95
N GLN A 278 2.83 18.08 -5.62
CA GLN A 278 2.84 18.26 -7.08
C GLN A 278 2.97 16.96 -7.88
N ASN A 279 3.41 15.87 -7.23
CA ASN A 279 3.68 14.59 -7.88
C ASN A 279 2.55 13.56 -7.67
N LYS A 280 1.45 13.95 -6.99
CA LYS A 280 0.29 13.07 -6.86
C LYS A 280 -0.46 12.95 -8.20
N SER A 281 -1.10 11.79 -8.36
CA SER A 281 -1.93 11.49 -9.53
C SER A 281 -3.09 12.46 -9.69
N THR A 282 -3.35 12.86 -10.93
CA THR A 282 -4.47 13.74 -11.33
C THR A 282 -5.82 13.04 -11.23
N GLY A 283 -6.88 13.74 -10.83
CA GLY A 283 -8.24 13.21 -10.82
C GLY A 283 -8.83 13.03 -12.21
N LEU A 284 -10.15 12.82 -12.29
CA LEU A 284 -10.89 12.83 -13.57
C LEU A 284 -11.00 14.24 -14.18
N ASP A 285 -10.73 15.27 -13.38
CA ASP A 285 -10.68 16.69 -13.76
C ASP A 285 -9.48 17.02 -14.66
N GLY A 286 -8.47 16.15 -14.77
CA GLY A 286 -7.36 16.39 -15.70
C GLY A 286 -6.45 17.57 -15.34
N ILE A 287 -6.56 18.10 -14.10
CA ILE A 287 -5.74 19.20 -13.59
C ILE A 287 -4.65 18.68 -12.63
N PRO A 288 -3.37 18.60 -13.07
CA PRO A 288 -2.26 18.30 -12.17
C PRO A 288 -2.05 19.39 -11.12
N ALA A 289 -1.69 18.98 -9.89
CA ALA A 289 -1.47 19.92 -8.78
C ALA A 289 -0.36 20.95 -9.04
N TYR A 290 0.57 20.64 -9.95
CA TYR A 290 1.61 21.56 -10.41
C TYR A 290 1.03 22.88 -10.93
N PHE A 291 0.00 22.82 -11.80
CA PHE A 291 -0.56 24.02 -12.45
C PHE A 291 -1.38 24.85 -11.48
N ILE A 292 -2.07 24.21 -10.53
CA ILE A 292 -2.74 24.91 -9.43
C ILE A 292 -1.73 25.64 -8.56
N LYS A 293 -0.62 24.97 -8.18
CA LYS A 293 0.42 25.60 -7.35
C LYS A 293 1.16 26.73 -8.06
N SER A 294 1.42 26.61 -9.36
CA SER A 294 2.12 27.66 -10.11
C SER A 294 1.27 28.92 -10.24
N SER A 295 -0.05 28.78 -10.32
CA SER A 295 -1.00 29.89 -10.56
C SER A 295 -1.82 30.29 -9.33
N ILE A 296 -1.48 29.77 -8.15
CA ILE A 296 -2.37 29.85 -6.97
C ILE A 296 -2.71 31.29 -6.59
N HIS A 297 -1.76 32.23 -6.72
CA HIS A 297 -2.00 33.63 -6.38
C HIS A 297 -3.07 34.28 -7.26
N SER A 298 -3.10 33.94 -8.56
CA SER A 298 -4.08 34.44 -9.51
C SER A 298 -5.45 33.79 -9.32
N ILE A 299 -5.50 32.49 -9.00
CA ILE A 299 -6.78 31.73 -8.89
C ILE A 299 -7.33 31.65 -7.47
N ALA A 300 -6.59 32.04 -6.43
CA ALA A 300 -7.05 31.98 -5.04
C ALA A 300 -8.37 32.73 -4.79
N PRO A 301 -8.60 33.95 -5.33
CA PRO A 301 -9.86 34.68 -5.09
C PRO A 301 -11.10 33.93 -5.60
N ILE A 302 -11.01 33.30 -6.77
CA ILE A 302 -12.12 32.55 -7.35
C ILE A 302 -12.33 31.20 -6.65
N ILE A 303 -11.25 30.51 -6.27
CA ILE A 303 -11.33 29.29 -5.45
C ILE A 303 -11.99 29.60 -4.10
N LEU A 304 -11.59 30.71 -3.45
CA LEU A 304 -12.19 31.18 -2.21
C LEU A 304 -13.71 31.35 -2.36
N ARG A 305 -14.16 32.05 -3.42
CA ARG A 305 -15.58 32.27 -3.70
C ARG A 305 -16.33 30.94 -3.85
N ILE A 306 -15.80 30.00 -4.65
CA ILE A 306 -16.37 28.65 -4.83
C ILE A 306 -16.50 27.93 -3.48
N CYS A 307 -15.43 27.96 -2.68
CA CYS A 307 -15.37 27.28 -1.40
C CYS A 307 -16.34 27.88 -0.37
N ASN A 308 -16.41 29.21 -0.25
CA ASN A 308 -17.31 29.88 0.68
C ASN A 308 -18.77 29.72 0.26
N MET A 309 -19.10 29.85 -1.03
CA MET A 309 -20.45 29.55 -1.52
C MET A 309 -20.85 28.10 -1.26
N SER A 310 -19.92 27.15 -1.41
CA SER A 310 -20.16 25.74 -1.06
C SER A 310 -20.55 25.59 0.42
N ILE A 311 -19.82 26.25 1.32
CA ILE A 311 -20.04 26.20 2.77
C ILE A 311 -21.38 26.87 3.14
N GLU A 312 -21.63 28.09 2.66
CA GLU A 312 -22.82 28.88 2.96
C GLU A 312 -24.10 28.20 2.47
N ASN A 313 -24.07 27.67 1.24
CA ASN A 313 -25.22 26.98 0.66
C ASN A 313 -25.40 25.56 1.21
N GLY A 314 -24.40 25.03 1.91
CA GLY A 314 -24.35 23.65 2.39
C GLY A 314 -24.33 22.63 1.24
N VAL A 315 -23.65 22.94 0.14
CA VAL A 315 -23.59 22.10 -1.07
C VAL A 315 -22.15 21.81 -1.43
N PHE A 316 -21.77 20.53 -1.47
CA PHE A 316 -20.49 20.12 -2.03
C PHE A 316 -20.59 20.08 -3.57
N PRO A 317 -19.67 20.70 -4.32
CA PRO A 317 -19.78 20.77 -5.78
C PRO A 317 -19.78 19.42 -6.49
N ASN A 318 -20.65 19.25 -7.49
CA ASN A 318 -20.89 18.00 -8.20
C ASN A 318 -19.68 17.53 -9.02
N MET A 319 -18.92 18.44 -9.62
CA MET A 319 -17.68 18.08 -10.32
C MET A 319 -16.65 17.43 -9.39
N TRP A 320 -16.66 17.79 -8.10
CA TRP A 320 -15.79 17.22 -7.07
C TRP A 320 -16.26 15.87 -6.52
N LYS A 321 -17.46 15.40 -6.89
CA LYS A 321 -18.03 14.10 -6.47
C LYS A 321 -17.62 12.93 -7.37
N LYS A 322 -16.81 13.19 -8.41
CA LYS A 322 -16.34 12.18 -9.38
C LYS A 322 -14.95 11.68 -9.01
N ALA A 323 -14.80 10.37 -8.79
CA ALA A 323 -13.54 9.74 -8.38
C ALA A 323 -13.01 8.76 -9.43
N ARG A 324 -11.68 8.74 -9.61
CA ARG A 324 -10.98 7.72 -10.38
C ARG A 324 -10.46 6.63 -9.44
N LEU A 325 -10.95 5.40 -9.58
CA LEU A 325 -10.65 4.29 -8.69
C LEU A 325 -9.53 3.42 -9.28
N ILE A 326 -8.49 3.16 -8.50
CA ILE A 326 -7.42 2.22 -8.83
C ILE A 326 -7.49 1.02 -7.88
N PRO A 327 -7.77 -0.20 -8.37
CA PRO A 327 -7.70 -1.41 -7.56
C PRO A 327 -6.25 -1.74 -7.18
N ILE A 328 -5.94 -1.80 -5.89
CA ILE A 328 -4.62 -2.18 -5.38
C ILE A 328 -4.71 -3.54 -4.73
N TYR A 329 -3.92 -4.50 -5.22
CA TYR A 329 -3.85 -5.84 -4.65
C TYR A 329 -3.33 -5.83 -3.20
N LYS A 330 -4.07 -6.51 -2.30
CA LYS A 330 -3.77 -6.58 -0.87
C LYS A 330 -2.97 -7.83 -0.50
N ALA A 331 -3.52 -9.03 -0.74
CA ALA A 331 -2.92 -10.31 -0.34
C ALA A 331 -3.62 -11.51 -1.02
N GLU A 332 -3.15 -12.74 -0.78
CA GLU A 332 -3.76 -14.00 -1.25
C GLU A 332 -3.72 -14.19 -2.78
N THR A 333 -4.85 -14.43 -3.45
CA THR A 333 -4.92 -14.73 -4.88
C THR A 333 -5.20 -13.45 -5.69
N ARG A 334 -4.40 -13.20 -6.74
CA ARG A 334 -4.58 -12.04 -7.64
C ARG A 334 -5.80 -12.17 -8.55
N THR A 335 -6.36 -13.37 -8.68
CA THR A 335 -7.52 -13.66 -9.54
C THR A 335 -8.86 -13.31 -8.90
N GLU A 336 -8.89 -13.02 -7.60
CA GLU A 336 -10.11 -12.72 -6.86
C GLU A 336 -10.26 -11.23 -6.57
N ARG A 337 -11.41 -10.67 -6.97
CA ARG A 337 -11.73 -9.24 -6.75
C ARG A 337 -11.78 -8.83 -5.28
N ASN A 338 -12.09 -9.75 -4.37
CA ASN A 338 -12.14 -9.53 -2.92
C ASN A 338 -10.79 -9.16 -2.31
N ASN A 339 -9.70 -9.49 -3.01
CA ASN A 339 -8.33 -9.30 -2.56
C ASN A 339 -7.74 -7.95 -3.00
N TYR A 340 -8.57 -7.05 -3.55
CA TYR A 340 -8.18 -5.71 -3.98
C TYR A 340 -8.85 -4.63 -3.14
N ARG A 341 -8.11 -3.53 -2.92
CA ARG A 341 -8.61 -2.31 -2.26
C ARG A 341 -8.97 -1.25 -3.30
N PRO A 342 -10.13 -0.60 -3.19
CA PRO A 342 -10.51 0.48 -4.10
C PRO A 342 -9.89 1.81 -3.67
N ILE A 343 -8.78 2.25 -4.28
CA ILE A 343 -8.20 3.57 -3.95
C ILE A 343 -8.79 4.65 -4.85
N SER A 344 -9.48 5.62 -4.24
CA SER A 344 -10.10 6.75 -4.92
C SER A 344 -9.13 7.92 -5.09
N ILE A 345 -8.93 8.34 -6.34
CA ILE A 345 -8.22 9.56 -6.70
C ILE A 345 -9.26 10.65 -6.97
N LEU A 346 -9.32 11.61 -6.05
CA LEU A 346 -10.23 12.76 -6.09
C LEU A 346 -9.60 13.97 -6.81
N PRO A 347 -10.44 14.86 -7.37
CA PRO A 347 -10.03 16.16 -7.90
C PRO A 347 -9.12 16.93 -6.94
N ILE A 348 -8.16 17.69 -7.47
CA ILE A 348 -7.15 18.33 -6.61
C ILE A 348 -7.74 19.45 -5.76
N LEU A 349 -8.65 20.24 -6.34
CA LEU A 349 -9.28 21.38 -5.67
C LEU A 349 -10.28 20.95 -4.59
N SER A 350 -10.94 19.80 -4.77
CA SER A 350 -11.82 19.25 -3.72
C SER A 350 -11.07 19.05 -2.41
N LYS A 351 -9.78 18.70 -2.48
CA LYS A 351 -8.93 18.47 -1.32
C LYS A 351 -8.64 19.73 -0.52
N LEU A 352 -8.70 20.92 -1.12
CA LEU A 352 -8.54 22.18 -0.39
C LEU A 352 -9.73 22.36 0.56
N LEU A 353 -10.95 22.30 0.02
CA LEU A 353 -12.17 22.40 0.82
C LEU A 353 -12.28 21.24 1.83
N GLU A 354 -12.04 20.00 1.40
CA GLU A 354 -12.07 18.84 2.30
C GLU A 354 -11.06 18.98 3.46
N ARG A 355 -9.87 19.52 3.21
CA ARG A 355 -8.86 19.72 4.26
C ARG A 355 -9.27 20.82 5.22
N HIS A 356 -9.82 21.93 4.73
CA HIS A 356 -10.34 22.98 5.59
C HIS A 356 -11.42 22.47 6.54
N VAL A 357 -12.41 21.74 6.00
CA VAL A 357 -13.49 21.13 6.78
C VAL A 357 -12.91 20.10 7.76
N ALA A 358 -11.98 19.26 7.31
CA ALA A 358 -11.33 18.25 8.16
C ALA A 358 -10.57 18.88 9.33
N ASN A 359 -9.74 19.89 9.08
CA ASN A 359 -8.96 20.57 10.11
C ASN A 359 -9.88 21.24 11.13
N SER A 360 -10.90 21.95 10.66
CA SER A 360 -11.90 22.60 11.51
C SER A 360 -12.66 21.59 12.36
N TYR A 361 -13.07 20.46 11.76
CA TYR A 361 -13.84 19.45 12.47
C TYR A 361 -13.00 18.66 13.46
N VAL A 362 -11.76 18.28 13.10
CA VAL A 362 -10.84 17.60 14.04
C VAL A 362 -10.51 18.50 15.24
N LYS A 363 -10.33 19.81 15.01
CA LYS A 363 -10.16 20.79 16.09
C LYS A 363 -11.36 20.77 17.04
N PHE A 364 -12.57 20.88 16.49
CA PHE A 364 -13.82 20.79 17.26
C PHE A 364 -13.94 19.48 18.06
N LEU A 365 -13.65 18.33 17.44
CA LEU A 365 -13.69 17.02 18.10
C LEU A 365 -12.71 16.92 19.26
N THR A 366 -11.54 17.54 19.12
CA THR A 366 -10.46 17.52 20.13
C THR A 366 -10.76 18.46 21.29
N GLU A 367 -11.23 19.68 21.01
CA GLU A 367 -11.54 20.70 22.03
C GLU A 367 -12.73 20.29 22.92
N ASN A 368 -13.63 19.46 22.40
CA ASN A 368 -14.84 19.00 23.09
C ASN A 368 -14.76 17.53 23.55
N ASP A 369 -13.60 16.88 23.44
CA ASP A 369 -13.35 15.47 23.81
C ASP A 369 -14.43 14.47 23.33
N ILE A 370 -14.86 14.64 22.07
CA ILE A 370 -15.99 13.86 21.50
C ILE A 370 -15.59 12.43 21.15
N LEU A 371 -14.33 12.23 20.73
CA LEU A 371 -13.85 10.91 20.36
C LEU A 371 -13.53 10.08 21.61
N SER A 372 -14.08 8.86 21.66
CA SER A 372 -13.85 7.89 22.73
C SER A 372 -12.36 7.76 23.06
N SER A 373 -12.02 7.72 24.35
CA SER A 373 -10.66 7.46 24.82
C SER A 373 -10.10 6.11 24.33
N CYS A 374 -10.97 5.17 23.97
CA CYS A 374 -10.60 3.86 23.41
C CYS A 374 -10.16 3.92 21.94
N GLN A 375 -10.41 5.02 21.22
CA GLN A 375 -9.97 5.20 19.85
C GLN A 375 -8.57 5.78 19.79
N HIS A 376 -7.65 5.08 19.13
CA HIS A 376 -6.26 5.50 18.96
C HIS A 376 -5.85 5.66 17.48
N GLY A 377 -6.63 5.10 16.55
CA GLY A 377 -6.37 5.21 15.10
C GLY A 377 -6.74 6.59 14.58
N PHE A 378 -5.95 7.09 13.61
CA PHE A 378 -6.14 8.40 12.96
C PHE A 378 -6.28 9.61 13.91
N ARG A 379 -5.78 9.51 15.15
CA ARG A 379 -5.75 10.61 16.10
C ARG A 379 -4.34 11.18 16.24
N ALA A 380 -4.27 12.50 16.42
CA ALA A 380 -3.02 13.15 16.77
C ALA A 380 -2.47 12.59 18.10
N HIS A 381 -1.15 12.53 18.21
CA HIS A 381 -0.40 12.04 19.38
C HIS A 381 -0.64 10.57 19.77
N HIS A 382 -1.43 9.82 19.02
CA HIS A 382 -1.62 8.37 19.20
C HIS A 382 -0.86 7.61 18.11
N SER A 383 -0.35 6.43 18.44
CA SER A 383 0.44 5.60 17.54
C SER A 383 0.21 4.12 17.83
N CYS A 384 0.58 3.25 16.87
CA CYS A 384 0.61 1.81 17.10
C CYS A 384 1.42 1.44 18.35
N GLU A 385 2.56 2.11 18.55
CA GLU A 385 3.46 1.87 19.68
C GLU A 385 2.78 2.22 21.01
N SER A 386 2.16 3.40 21.13
CA SER A 386 1.47 3.79 22.37
C SER A 386 0.29 2.87 22.69
N THR A 387 -0.49 2.46 21.69
CA THR A 387 -1.63 1.55 21.89
C THR A 387 -1.16 0.17 22.33
N LEU A 388 -0.12 -0.37 21.70
CA LEU A 388 0.46 -1.65 22.10
C LEU A 388 1.03 -1.62 23.51
N ILE A 389 1.63 -0.51 23.95
CA ILE A 389 2.09 -0.35 25.33
C ILE A 389 0.89 -0.43 26.30
N LEU A 390 -0.17 0.34 26.06
CA LEU A 390 -1.37 0.34 26.91
C LEU A 390 -2.05 -1.04 26.96
N ILE A 391 -2.08 -1.75 25.84
CA ILE A 391 -2.58 -3.12 25.75
C ILE A 391 -1.69 -4.05 26.58
N CYS A 392 -0.37 -4.02 26.39
CA CYS A 392 0.56 -4.91 27.11
C CYS A 392 0.54 -4.63 28.61
N GLU A 393 0.50 -3.38 29.04
CA GLU A 393 0.39 -2.99 30.44
C GLU A 393 -0.88 -3.58 31.06
N HIS A 394 -2.04 -3.37 30.43
CA HIS A 394 -3.30 -3.88 30.94
C HIS A 394 -3.31 -5.42 31.05
N LEU A 395 -2.69 -6.11 30.08
CA LEU A 395 -2.56 -7.57 30.13
C LEU A 395 -1.65 -8.03 31.27
N LEU A 396 -0.53 -7.33 31.49
CA LEU A 396 0.43 -7.63 32.55
C LEU A 396 -0.17 -7.39 33.93
N ASP A 397 -0.87 -6.26 34.14
CA ASP A 397 -1.58 -5.94 35.39
C ASP A 397 -2.54 -7.07 35.78
N ASN A 398 -3.33 -7.56 34.82
CA ASN A 398 -4.26 -8.67 35.05
C ASN A 398 -3.52 -9.98 35.39
N ILE A 399 -2.36 -10.24 34.78
CA ILE A 399 -1.53 -11.42 35.09
C ILE A 399 -0.94 -11.32 36.50
N GLU A 400 -0.49 -10.14 36.92
CA GLU A 400 0.03 -9.89 38.28
C GLU A 400 -1.04 -10.08 39.35
N GLN A 401 -2.30 -9.70 39.04
CA GLN A 401 -3.47 -10.00 39.86
C GLN A 401 -3.87 -11.49 39.79
N GLY A 402 -3.21 -12.27 38.95
CA GLY A 402 -3.41 -13.70 38.84
C GLY A 402 -4.63 -14.11 38.01
N LEU A 403 -5.12 -13.22 37.16
CA LEU A 403 -6.24 -13.46 36.25
C LEU A 403 -5.76 -14.04 34.92
N ILE A 404 -6.69 -14.62 34.17
CA ILE A 404 -6.51 -15.08 32.79
C ILE A 404 -7.08 -14.00 31.87
N ASN A 405 -6.29 -13.51 30.91
CA ASN A 405 -6.77 -12.59 29.89
C ASN A 405 -7.30 -13.35 28.68
N GLY A 406 -8.35 -12.82 28.07
CA GLY A 406 -8.80 -13.22 26.74
C GLY A 406 -8.90 -12.00 25.83
N ILE A 407 -8.26 -12.10 24.68
CA ILE A 407 -8.21 -11.07 23.65
C ILE A 407 -9.04 -11.54 22.46
N ALA A 408 -10.02 -10.73 22.06
CA ALA A 408 -10.73 -10.88 20.80
C ALA A 408 -10.24 -9.82 19.81
N LEU A 409 -9.66 -10.28 18.70
CA LEU A 409 -9.22 -9.46 17.58
C LEU A 409 -10.34 -9.46 16.54
N ILE A 410 -11.11 -8.38 16.50
CA ILE A 410 -12.30 -8.24 15.66
C ILE A 410 -11.87 -7.66 14.31
N ASP A 411 -12.30 -8.32 13.24
CA ASP A 411 -12.10 -7.88 11.85
C ASP A 411 -13.47 -7.52 11.26
N LEU A 412 -13.64 -6.25 10.88
CA LEU A 412 -14.84 -5.79 10.19
C LEU A 412 -14.63 -5.92 8.67
N SER A 413 -15.55 -6.61 8.00
CA SER A 413 -15.50 -6.77 6.56
C SER A 413 -15.76 -5.44 5.86
N LYS A 414 -14.75 -4.92 5.16
CA LYS A 414 -14.87 -3.74 4.29
C LYS A 414 -15.50 -2.53 4.99
N ALA A 415 -15.07 -2.26 6.22
CA ALA A 415 -15.70 -1.31 7.12
C ALA A 415 -15.96 0.08 6.49
N PHE A 416 -15.00 0.61 5.73
CA PHE A 416 -15.12 1.90 5.04
C PHE A 416 -16.17 1.91 3.92
N ASP A 417 -16.38 0.78 3.22
CA ASP A 417 -17.27 0.67 2.07
C ASP A 417 -18.74 0.43 2.51
N LEU A 418 -18.94 -0.03 3.76
CA LEU A 418 -20.25 -0.36 4.34
C LEU A 418 -20.89 0.78 5.15
N VAL A 419 -20.20 1.91 5.34
CA VAL A 419 -20.75 3.03 6.11
C VAL A 419 -22.07 3.52 5.49
N ASP A 420 -23.19 3.32 6.18
CA ASP A 420 -24.49 3.80 5.75
C ASP A 420 -24.59 5.32 5.93
N HIS A 421 -24.87 6.05 4.84
CA HIS A 421 -24.90 7.51 4.86
C HIS A 421 -25.98 8.08 5.77
N ARG A 422 -27.15 7.42 5.86
CA ARG A 422 -28.24 7.90 6.73
C ARG A 422 -27.85 7.80 8.19
N LEU A 423 -27.30 6.66 8.61
CA LEU A 423 -26.84 6.46 9.99
C LEU A 423 -25.67 7.39 10.33
N LEU A 424 -24.72 7.58 9.40
CA LEU A 424 -23.61 8.52 9.60
C LEU A 424 -24.12 9.96 9.82
N LEU A 425 -25.08 10.43 9.02
CA LEU A 425 -25.67 11.76 9.17
C LEU A 425 -26.42 11.90 10.51
N GLN A 426 -27.14 10.87 10.95
CA GLN A 426 -27.78 10.87 12.27
C GLN A 426 -26.74 10.99 13.40
N LYS A 427 -25.63 10.25 13.33
CA LYS A 427 -24.54 10.36 14.32
C LYS A 427 -23.91 11.75 14.29
N LEU A 428 -23.66 12.31 13.10
CA LEU A 428 -23.13 13.67 12.95
C LEU A 428 -24.04 14.71 13.63
N GLU A 429 -25.35 14.64 13.41
CA GLU A 429 -26.32 15.51 14.07
C GLU A 429 -26.26 15.38 15.60
N GLN A 430 -26.16 14.14 16.12
CA GLN A 430 -26.04 13.86 17.55
C GLN A 430 -24.73 14.38 18.18
N TYR A 431 -23.66 14.53 17.40
CA TYR A 431 -22.39 15.13 17.81
C TYR A 431 -22.34 16.66 17.66
N GLY A 432 -23.49 17.32 17.45
CA GLY A 432 -23.59 18.78 17.47
C GLY A 432 -23.37 19.46 16.12
N ILE A 433 -23.40 18.74 15.01
CA ILE A 433 -23.27 19.34 13.67
C ILE A 433 -24.52 20.20 13.37
N THR A 434 -24.32 21.46 13.04
CA THR A 434 -25.42 22.39 12.70
C THR A 434 -26.13 22.03 11.39
N PRO A 435 -27.40 22.45 11.18
CA PRO A 435 -28.17 22.07 10.00
C PRO A 435 -27.51 22.37 8.65
N ILE A 436 -26.85 23.53 8.49
CA ILE A 436 -26.16 23.90 7.24
C ILE A 436 -24.92 23.02 7.03
N ALA A 437 -24.12 22.79 8.06
CA ALA A 437 -22.97 21.88 7.99
C ALA A 437 -23.42 20.43 7.71
N LEU A 438 -24.52 19.99 8.30
CA LEU A 438 -25.12 18.67 8.07
C LEU A 438 -25.61 18.53 6.61
N LYS A 439 -26.24 19.58 6.06
CA LYS A 439 -26.60 19.67 4.64
C LYS A 439 -25.36 19.53 3.75
N TRP A 440 -24.26 20.17 4.11
CA TRP A 440 -22.99 20.05 3.41
C TRP A 440 -22.45 18.62 3.43
N PHE A 441 -22.38 17.95 4.60
CA PHE A 441 -21.95 16.56 4.70
C PHE A 441 -22.87 15.61 3.92
N LYS A 442 -24.18 15.84 3.95
CA LYS A 442 -25.15 15.09 3.14
C LYS A 442 -24.87 15.26 1.64
N SER A 443 -24.61 16.48 1.19
CA SER A 443 -24.24 16.77 -0.20
C SER A 443 -22.89 16.14 -0.57
N TYR A 444 -21.91 16.13 0.34
CA TYR A 444 -20.59 15.51 0.14
C TYR A 444 -20.66 13.99 -0.09
N LEU A 445 -21.56 13.30 0.61
CA LEU A 445 -21.72 11.83 0.57
C LEU A 445 -22.63 11.36 -0.57
N ASN A 446 -23.67 12.12 -0.92
CA ASN A 446 -24.64 11.76 -1.95
C ASN A 446 -24.12 12.01 -3.38
N ASP A 447 -24.73 11.33 -4.36
CA ASP A 447 -24.52 11.53 -5.80
C ASP A 447 -23.04 11.44 -6.24
N ARG A 448 -22.30 10.54 -5.58
CA ARG A 448 -20.90 10.29 -5.88
C ARG A 448 -20.76 9.24 -6.97
N TYR A 449 -19.91 9.53 -7.95
CA TYR A 449 -19.62 8.63 -9.04
C TYR A 449 -18.17 8.16 -8.99
N GLN A 450 -17.95 6.91 -9.37
CA GLN A 450 -16.62 6.35 -9.55
C GLN A 450 -16.46 5.70 -10.92
N VAL A 451 -15.22 5.75 -11.42
CA VAL A 451 -14.78 5.06 -12.63
C VAL A 451 -13.52 4.30 -12.29
N VAL A 452 -13.49 3.00 -12.58
CA VAL A 452 -12.31 2.15 -12.35
C VAL A 452 -11.35 2.28 -13.51
N GLN A 453 -10.07 2.49 -13.21
CA GLN A 453 -9.01 2.47 -14.20
C GLN A 453 -8.18 1.20 -14.10
N ILE A 454 -8.08 0.46 -15.21
CA ILE A 454 -7.18 -0.67 -15.39
C ILE A 454 -6.25 -0.33 -16.57
N ALA A 455 -4.95 -0.30 -16.29
CA ALA A 455 -3.94 0.19 -17.25
C ALA A 455 -4.32 1.58 -17.82
N SER A 456 -4.59 1.68 -19.12
CA SER A 456 -5.00 2.92 -19.80
C SER A 456 -6.52 3.03 -20.03
N SER A 457 -7.30 2.02 -19.66
CA SER A 457 -8.73 1.94 -19.93
C SER A 457 -9.55 2.35 -18.70
N LEU A 458 -10.69 2.98 -18.96
CA LEU A 458 -11.67 3.41 -17.96
C LEU A 458 -12.94 2.57 -18.11
N SER A 459 -13.53 2.16 -16.98
CA SER A 459 -14.84 1.51 -16.92
C SER A 459 -15.97 2.50 -17.21
N ASN A 460 -17.20 1.99 -17.29
CA ASN A 460 -18.39 2.83 -17.20
C ASN A 460 -18.49 3.50 -15.82
N PRO A 461 -19.09 4.70 -15.68
CA PRO A 461 -19.35 5.31 -14.38
C PRO A 461 -20.34 4.51 -13.54
N ALA A 462 -20.10 4.42 -12.23
CA ALA A 462 -21.03 3.80 -11.28
C ALA A 462 -21.31 4.75 -10.10
N LEU A 463 -22.57 4.75 -9.64
CA LEU A 463 -23.02 5.51 -8.48
C LEU A 463 -22.66 4.77 -7.17
N ILE A 464 -22.12 5.49 -6.20
CA ILE A 464 -21.80 4.98 -4.87
C ILE A 464 -23.00 5.21 -3.95
N LYS A 465 -23.54 4.14 -3.38
CA LYS A 465 -24.72 4.19 -2.47
C LYS A 465 -24.35 4.13 -0.99
N SER A 466 -23.13 3.73 -0.65
CA SER A 466 -22.65 3.55 0.72
C SER A 466 -21.15 3.75 0.79
N GLY A 467 -20.67 3.91 2.02
CA GLY A 467 -19.25 4.00 2.31
C GLY A 467 -18.70 5.41 2.20
N VAL A 468 -17.46 5.56 2.64
CA VAL A 468 -16.69 6.80 2.51
C VAL A 468 -15.51 6.58 1.56
N PRO A 469 -15.15 7.53 0.69
CA PRO A 469 -14.13 7.30 -0.33
C PRO A 469 -12.75 7.00 0.29
N GLN A 470 -12.20 5.81 0.03
CA GLN A 470 -10.85 5.43 0.47
C GLN A 470 -9.79 6.24 -0.30
N GLY A 471 -9.26 7.30 0.32
CA GLY A 471 -8.37 8.27 -0.32
C GLY A 471 -8.85 9.72 -0.20
N SER A 472 -10.06 9.94 0.32
CA SER A 472 -10.53 11.25 0.78
C SER A 472 -9.85 11.68 2.07
N ILE A 473 -9.89 12.99 2.36
CA ILE A 473 -9.36 13.54 3.62
C ILE A 473 -10.38 13.34 4.74
N LEU A 474 -11.67 13.52 4.44
CA LEU A 474 -12.76 13.37 5.41
C LEU A 474 -13.11 11.91 5.71
N GLY A 475 -12.85 10.97 4.80
CA GLY A 475 -13.26 9.57 4.95
C GLY A 475 -12.82 8.93 6.27
N PRO A 476 -11.53 8.98 6.66
CA PRO A 476 -11.07 8.49 7.95
C PRO A 476 -11.78 9.14 9.14
N ILE A 477 -12.00 10.46 9.12
CA ILE A 477 -12.66 11.19 10.20
C ILE A 477 -14.12 10.77 10.32
N LEU A 478 -14.85 10.68 9.20
CA LEU A 478 -16.24 10.23 9.16
C LEU A 478 -16.38 8.78 9.64
N PHE A 479 -15.41 7.92 9.32
CA PHE A 479 -15.37 6.56 9.84
C PHE A 479 -15.16 6.53 11.36
N LEU A 480 -14.25 7.37 11.89
CA LEU A 480 -14.06 7.49 13.35
C LEU A 480 -15.36 7.86 14.05
N ILE A 481 -16.08 8.86 13.53
CA ILE A 481 -17.39 9.27 14.06
C ILE A 481 -18.40 8.14 14.01
N PHE A 482 -18.38 7.35 12.93
CA PHE A 482 -19.29 6.23 12.76
C PHE A 482 -19.05 5.12 13.80
N ILE A 483 -17.79 4.75 14.06
CA ILE A 483 -17.45 3.67 15.01
C ILE A 483 -17.36 4.13 16.47
N ASN A 484 -17.41 5.44 16.73
CA ASN A 484 -17.11 6.05 18.04
C ASN A 484 -17.99 5.55 19.20
N ASP A 485 -19.19 5.06 18.90
CA ASP A 485 -20.13 4.52 19.88
C ASP A 485 -19.98 3.02 20.14
N LEU A 486 -19.18 2.28 19.34
CA LEU A 486 -18.92 0.85 19.57
C LEU A 486 -18.44 0.56 21.02
N PRO A 487 -17.52 1.33 21.63
CA PRO A 487 -17.06 1.09 22.99
C PRO A 487 -18.18 1.11 24.04
N SER A 488 -19.26 1.87 23.85
CA SER A 488 -20.35 1.94 24.83
C SER A 488 -21.27 0.71 24.81
N TYR A 489 -21.13 -0.17 23.82
CA TYR A 489 -21.85 -1.44 23.75
C TYR A 489 -21.09 -2.59 24.43
N VAL A 490 -19.81 -2.37 24.77
CA VAL A 490 -18.95 -3.33 25.46
C VAL A 490 -19.05 -3.05 26.96
N GLY A 491 -19.44 -4.06 27.74
CA GLY A 491 -19.68 -3.90 29.17
C GLY A 491 -18.53 -4.40 30.03
N SER A 492 -18.08 -5.65 29.79
CA SER A 492 -17.12 -6.32 30.68
C SER A 492 -15.66 -6.16 30.22
N SER A 493 -15.45 -6.14 28.90
CA SER A 493 -14.14 -6.05 28.28
C SER A 493 -13.69 -4.61 28.12
N LYS A 494 -12.37 -4.39 28.10
CA LYS A 494 -11.75 -3.12 27.72
C LYS A 494 -11.54 -3.07 26.19
N PRO A 495 -12.22 -2.17 25.46
CA PRO A 495 -12.02 -2.02 24.02
C PRO A 495 -10.82 -1.12 23.71
N PHE A 496 -10.08 -1.49 22.66
CA PHE A 496 -9.05 -0.69 22.01
C PHE A 496 -9.34 -0.66 20.52
N LEU A 497 -9.57 0.53 19.97
CA LEU A 497 -9.87 0.75 18.56
C LEU A 497 -8.67 1.41 17.89
N PHE A 498 -8.32 0.91 16.70
CA PHE A 498 -7.37 1.55 15.81
C PHE A 498 -7.98 1.58 14.41
N ALA A 499 -8.76 2.63 14.15
CA ALA A 499 -9.61 2.68 12.97
C ALA A 499 -10.58 1.48 12.93
N ASP A 500 -10.52 0.63 11.91
CA ASP A 500 -11.35 -0.57 11.75
C ASP A 500 -10.86 -1.76 12.58
N ASP A 501 -9.56 -1.83 12.89
CA ASP A 501 -9.00 -2.86 13.76
C ASP A 501 -9.49 -2.64 15.20
N SER A 502 -10.30 -3.58 15.70
CA SER A 502 -10.91 -3.49 17.04
C SER A 502 -10.44 -4.65 17.91
N THR A 503 -9.96 -4.36 19.12
CA THR A 503 -9.47 -5.36 20.07
C THR A 503 -10.25 -5.26 21.37
N LEU A 504 -10.85 -6.37 21.82
CA LEU A 504 -11.46 -6.45 23.15
C LEU A 504 -10.57 -7.28 24.06
N ILE A 505 -10.35 -6.80 25.28
CA ILE A 505 -9.60 -7.51 26.32
C ILE A 505 -10.52 -7.73 27.51
N SER A 506 -10.80 -8.98 27.84
CA SER A 506 -11.48 -9.36 29.07
C SER A 506 -10.53 -10.13 29.97
N SER A 507 -10.86 -10.18 31.26
CA SER A 507 -10.14 -10.96 32.27
C SER A 507 -11.11 -11.76 33.13
N GLY A 508 -10.69 -12.92 33.59
CA GLY A 508 -11.45 -13.73 34.55
C GLY A 508 -10.52 -14.53 35.46
N SER A 509 -11.02 -14.89 36.63
CA SER A 509 -10.31 -15.74 37.60
C SER A 509 -10.17 -17.17 37.08
N ASP A 510 -11.14 -17.60 36.27
CA ASP A 510 -11.15 -18.87 35.56
C ASP A 510 -11.63 -18.72 34.11
N LEU A 511 -11.58 -19.83 33.35
CA LEU A 511 -12.00 -19.84 31.95
C LEU A 511 -13.51 -19.68 31.76
N HIS A 512 -14.32 -20.06 32.75
CA HIS A 512 -15.77 -19.93 32.64
C HIS A 512 -16.15 -18.46 32.70
N GLU A 513 -15.69 -17.73 33.72
CA GLU A 513 -15.90 -16.28 33.87
C GLU A 513 -15.40 -15.51 32.64
N LEU A 514 -14.18 -15.83 32.17
CA LEU A 514 -13.62 -15.22 30.97
C LEU A 514 -14.47 -15.53 29.71
N SER A 515 -14.96 -16.76 29.57
CA SER A 515 -15.78 -17.13 28.41
C SER A 515 -17.14 -16.44 28.41
N VAL A 516 -17.76 -16.28 29.59
CA VAL A 516 -19.06 -15.62 29.74
C VAL A 516 -18.95 -14.14 29.41
N SER A 517 -17.96 -13.45 29.98
CA SER A 517 -17.71 -12.02 29.73
C SER A 517 -17.44 -11.74 28.25
N LEU A 518 -16.49 -12.45 27.63
CA LEU A 518 -16.17 -12.28 26.21
C LEU A 518 -17.35 -12.65 25.30
N LYS A 519 -18.09 -13.73 25.59
CA LYS A 519 -19.24 -14.13 24.78
C LYS A 519 -20.36 -13.08 24.83
N SER A 520 -20.60 -12.53 26.01
CA SER A 520 -21.55 -11.42 26.20
C SER A 520 -21.16 -10.21 25.36
N ASP A 521 -19.91 -9.74 25.48
CA ASP A 521 -19.45 -8.56 24.74
C ASP A 521 -19.38 -8.79 23.23
N MET A 522 -18.94 -9.98 22.77
CA MET A 522 -18.94 -10.32 21.34
C MET A 522 -20.36 -10.36 20.75
N THR A 523 -21.36 -10.78 21.55
CA THR A 523 -22.77 -10.73 21.16
C THR A 523 -23.26 -9.27 21.08
N SER A 524 -22.84 -8.40 22.00
CA SER A 524 -23.13 -6.97 21.92
C SER A 524 -22.47 -6.29 20.72
N VAL A 525 -21.22 -6.64 20.39
CA VAL A 525 -20.57 -6.18 19.15
C VAL A 525 -21.32 -6.65 17.92
N SER A 526 -21.72 -7.93 17.85
CA SER A 526 -22.52 -8.45 16.74
C SER A 526 -23.84 -7.70 16.57
N ARG A 527 -24.52 -7.39 17.68
CA ARG A 527 -25.73 -6.56 17.69
C ARG A 527 -25.46 -5.15 17.18
N TRP A 528 -24.37 -4.53 17.63
CA TRP A 528 -23.95 -3.21 17.16
C TRP A 528 -23.64 -3.21 15.65
N THR A 529 -22.93 -4.23 15.14
CA THR A 529 -22.63 -4.33 13.71
C THR A 529 -23.91 -4.45 12.88
N ASN A 530 -24.86 -5.27 13.32
CA ASN A 530 -26.14 -5.43 12.62
C ASN A 530 -26.95 -4.13 12.61
N HIS A 531 -27.01 -3.42 13.74
CA HIS A 531 -27.70 -2.13 13.83
C HIS A 531 -27.08 -1.07 12.92
N ASN A 532 -25.74 -1.06 12.84
CA ASN A 532 -24.98 -0.12 12.03
C ASN A 532 -24.77 -0.57 10.58
N LYS A 533 -25.44 -1.64 10.13
CA LYS A 533 -25.27 -2.24 8.79
C LYS A 533 -23.81 -2.56 8.44
N MET A 534 -23.01 -2.86 9.45
CA MET A 534 -21.64 -3.36 9.32
C MET A 534 -21.62 -4.89 9.41
N SER A 535 -20.52 -5.48 8.97
CA SER A 535 -20.36 -6.94 8.96
C SER A 535 -19.11 -7.35 9.71
N LEU A 536 -19.29 -8.14 10.77
CA LEU A 536 -18.19 -8.85 11.41
C LEU A 536 -17.72 -9.98 10.49
N ASN A 537 -16.41 -10.19 10.38
CA ASN A 537 -15.84 -11.31 9.63
C ASN A 537 -15.47 -12.45 10.58
N PRO A 538 -16.30 -13.51 10.73
CA PRO A 538 -16.03 -14.56 11.72
C PRO A 538 -14.78 -15.36 11.38
N GLY A 539 -14.46 -15.53 10.09
CA GLY A 539 -13.28 -16.26 9.63
C GLY A 539 -11.96 -15.53 9.88
N LYS A 540 -11.98 -14.19 9.94
CA LYS A 540 -10.80 -13.37 10.23
C LYS A 540 -10.70 -12.95 11.70
N THR A 541 -11.83 -12.90 12.39
CA THR A 541 -11.88 -12.65 13.83
C THR A 541 -11.17 -13.78 14.57
N LYS A 542 -10.30 -13.41 15.52
CA LYS A 542 -9.43 -14.36 16.24
C LYS A 542 -9.53 -14.16 17.73
N ILE A 543 -9.40 -15.25 18.48
CA ILE A 543 -9.37 -15.22 19.94
C ILE A 543 -8.08 -15.84 20.45
N MET A 544 -7.45 -15.14 21.39
CA MET A 544 -6.20 -15.55 22.02
C MET A 544 -6.32 -15.38 23.53
N LYS A 545 -5.88 -16.39 24.29
CA LYS A 545 -5.73 -16.28 25.74
C LYS A 545 -4.33 -15.79 26.08
N ILE A 546 -4.18 -14.95 27.09
CA ILE A 546 -2.89 -14.54 27.63
C ILE A 546 -2.86 -14.73 29.14
N TYR A 547 -1.88 -15.50 29.63
CA TYR A 547 -1.83 -15.93 31.03
C TYR A 547 -0.41 -16.30 31.47
N SER A 548 -0.21 -16.36 32.78
CA SER A 548 1.03 -16.88 33.37
C SER A 548 1.09 -18.40 33.24
N GLN A 549 2.08 -18.90 32.48
CA GLN A 549 2.31 -20.33 32.30
C GLN A 549 2.67 -21.05 33.61
N SER A 550 3.31 -20.36 34.56
CA SER A 550 3.65 -20.97 35.85
C SER A 550 2.41 -21.16 36.73
N LYS A 551 1.43 -20.24 36.63
CA LYS A 551 0.19 -20.32 37.40
C LYS A 551 -0.83 -21.28 36.78
N PHE A 552 -0.89 -21.35 35.45
CA PHE A 552 -1.85 -22.18 34.72
C PHE A 552 -1.16 -23.04 33.65
N PRO A 553 -0.40 -24.08 34.02
CA PRO A 553 0.40 -24.87 33.08
C PRO A 553 -0.44 -25.60 32.02
N ASP A 554 -1.60 -26.13 32.41
CA ASP A 554 -2.47 -26.96 31.56
C ASP A 554 -3.85 -26.32 31.32
N LEU A 555 -3.84 -25.03 31.00
CA LEU A 555 -5.09 -24.30 30.77
C LEU A 555 -5.79 -24.81 29.51
N SER A 556 -7.05 -25.22 29.61
CA SER A 556 -7.82 -25.72 28.46
C SER A 556 -8.09 -24.62 27.41
N PRO A 557 -8.47 -24.97 26.17
CA PRO A 557 -8.81 -23.99 25.14
C PRO A 557 -10.13 -23.29 25.43
N ILE A 558 -10.17 -21.95 25.35
CA ILE A 558 -11.42 -21.18 25.43
C ILE A 558 -12.26 -21.39 24.17
N THR A 559 -13.57 -21.65 24.28
CA THR A 559 -14.50 -21.77 23.14
C THR A 559 -15.50 -20.61 23.17
N ILE A 560 -15.54 -19.84 22.10
CA ILE A 560 -16.48 -18.72 21.96
C ILE A 560 -17.15 -18.85 20.59
N GLU A 561 -18.48 -18.87 20.63
CA GLU A 561 -19.34 -18.89 19.46
C GLU A 561 -19.98 -17.52 19.27
N VAL A 562 -19.92 -17.00 18.05
CA VAL A 562 -20.54 -15.73 17.65
C VAL A 562 -21.36 -15.98 16.40
N ASN A 563 -22.66 -15.65 16.42
CA ASN A 563 -23.59 -15.89 15.30
C ASN A 563 -23.55 -17.35 14.81
N ASN A 564 -23.57 -18.32 15.73
CA ASN A 564 -23.47 -19.76 15.46
C ASN A 564 -22.18 -20.21 14.74
N ASN A 565 -21.17 -19.36 14.66
CA ASN A 565 -19.86 -19.68 14.12
C ASN A 565 -18.81 -19.73 15.23
N ASN A 566 -17.99 -20.78 15.21
CA ASN A 566 -16.85 -20.89 16.11
C ASN A 566 -15.74 -19.92 15.67
N VAL A 567 -15.32 -19.04 16.57
CA VAL A 567 -14.26 -18.08 16.30
C VAL A 567 -12.90 -18.79 16.33
N LYS A 568 -12.00 -18.43 15.41
CA LYS A 568 -10.69 -19.06 15.29
C LYS A 568 -9.82 -18.80 16.52
N LYS A 569 -9.41 -19.87 17.20
CA LYS A 569 -8.49 -19.84 18.33
C LYS A 569 -7.05 -19.81 17.85
N ILE A 570 -6.21 -19.01 18.49
CA ILE A 570 -4.80 -18.86 18.12
C ILE A 570 -3.92 -18.71 19.37
N THR A 571 -2.63 -19.05 19.23
CA THR A 571 -1.61 -18.88 20.28
C THR A 571 -0.72 -17.66 20.05
N SER A 572 -0.75 -17.08 18.84
CA SER A 572 -0.11 -15.80 18.54
C SER A 572 -0.84 -15.06 17.42
N ALA A 573 -0.82 -13.73 17.47
CA ALA A 573 -1.40 -12.87 16.45
C ALA A 573 -0.50 -11.69 16.12
N ILE A 574 -0.58 -11.20 14.89
CA ILE A 574 -0.06 -9.87 14.56
C ILE A 574 -1.12 -8.85 14.95
N LEU A 575 -0.77 -7.95 15.88
CA LEU A 575 -1.57 -6.80 16.29
C LEU A 575 -0.76 -5.53 16.02
N LEU A 576 -1.30 -4.61 15.22
CA LEU A 576 -0.65 -3.34 14.85
C LEU A 576 0.82 -3.52 14.38
N GLY A 577 1.10 -4.60 13.65
CA GLY A 577 2.42 -4.92 13.11
C GLY A 577 3.39 -5.61 14.08
N VAL A 578 2.97 -5.93 15.32
CA VAL A 578 3.77 -6.68 16.29
C VAL A 578 3.12 -8.03 16.57
N THR A 579 3.93 -9.09 16.58
CA THR A 579 3.48 -10.45 16.92
C THR A 579 3.38 -10.61 18.44
N LEU A 580 2.16 -10.71 18.95
CA LEU A 580 1.88 -11.07 20.34
C LEU A 580 1.70 -12.57 20.47
N ASP A 581 2.27 -13.15 21.53
CA ASP A 581 2.15 -14.56 21.90
C ASP A 581 1.31 -14.69 23.19
N GLN A 582 0.66 -15.83 23.38
CA GLN A 582 -0.16 -16.14 24.57
C GLN A 582 0.58 -16.06 25.92
N HIS A 583 1.93 -16.01 25.91
CA HIS A 583 2.74 -15.82 27.11
C HIS A 583 3.54 -14.51 27.10
N LEU A 584 3.22 -13.58 26.18
CA LEU A 584 3.96 -12.33 25.97
C LEU A 584 5.47 -12.55 25.75
N LYS A 585 5.81 -13.68 25.12
CA LYS A 585 7.16 -13.99 24.67
C LYS A 585 7.42 -13.36 23.29
N TRP A 586 8.60 -12.77 23.12
CA TRP A 586 8.93 -11.98 21.92
C TRP A 586 9.73 -12.74 20.86
N ASP A 587 9.96 -14.05 21.04
CA ASP A 587 10.72 -14.90 20.13
C ASP A 587 10.20 -14.85 18.69
N ARG A 588 8.88 -15.01 18.50
CA ARG A 588 8.22 -14.98 17.18
C ARG A 588 8.36 -13.61 16.51
N GLN A 589 8.22 -12.54 17.28
CA GLN A 589 8.39 -11.18 16.77
C GLN A 589 9.83 -10.92 16.33
N ILE A 590 10.80 -11.28 17.18
CA ILE A 590 12.23 -11.08 16.88
C ILE A 590 12.66 -11.94 15.70
N ASN A 591 12.17 -13.18 15.59
CA ASN A 591 12.44 -14.03 14.43
C ASN A 591 11.86 -13.44 13.13
N THR A 592 10.67 -12.83 13.20
CA THR A 592 10.07 -12.13 12.04
C THR A 592 10.94 -10.96 11.60
N ILE A 593 11.38 -10.11 12.55
CA ILE A 593 12.30 -8.99 12.28
C ILE A 593 13.62 -9.52 11.70
N TYR A 594 14.17 -10.58 12.30
CA TYR A 594 15.41 -11.21 11.85
C TYR A 594 15.32 -11.65 10.39
N ASN A 595 14.25 -12.36 10.01
CA ASN A 595 14.06 -12.87 8.66
C ASN A 595 13.90 -11.74 7.64
N ILE A 596 13.16 -10.69 7.98
CA ILE A 596 13.02 -9.50 7.14
C ILE A 596 14.40 -8.87 6.91
N ILE A 597 15.14 -8.57 7.99
CA ILE A 597 16.44 -7.91 7.89
C ILE A 597 17.45 -8.78 7.15
N ASN A 598 17.49 -10.08 7.41
CA ASN A 598 18.40 -10.99 6.72
C ASN A 598 18.14 -11.03 5.20
N SER A 599 16.87 -11.04 4.79
CA SER A 599 16.46 -10.92 3.39
C SER A 599 16.91 -9.59 2.78
N ARG A 600 16.71 -8.46 3.47
CA ARG A 600 17.19 -7.14 3.02
C ARG A 600 18.71 -7.06 2.95
N LEU A 601 19.44 -7.67 3.87
CA LEU A 601 20.91 -7.73 3.82
C LEU A 601 21.41 -8.56 2.65
N TYR A 602 20.75 -9.67 2.33
CA TYR A 602 21.08 -10.45 1.13
C TYR A 602 20.87 -9.63 -0.14
N LEU A 603 19.75 -8.92 -0.21
CA LEU A 603 19.43 -8.00 -1.30
C LEU A 603 20.50 -6.91 -1.45
N LEU A 604 20.87 -6.22 -0.36
CA LEU A 604 21.94 -5.21 -0.37
C LEU A 604 23.27 -5.79 -0.81
N LYS A 605 23.60 -7.02 -0.39
CA LYS A 605 24.81 -7.70 -0.82
C LYS A 605 24.82 -7.97 -2.32
N ARG A 606 23.67 -8.34 -2.89
CA ARG A 606 23.52 -8.63 -4.32
C ARG A 606 23.65 -7.38 -5.19
N ILE A 607 23.14 -6.23 -4.73
CA ILE A 607 23.20 -4.98 -5.48
C ILE A 607 24.42 -4.11 -5.11
N ARG A 608 25.31 -4.61 -4.23
CA ARG A 608 26.42 -3.85 -3.65
C ARG A 608 27.27 -3.13 -4.70
N SER A 609 27.58 -3.80 -5.81
CA SER A 609 28.47 -3.25 -6.83
C SER A 609 27.88 -2.04 -7.57
N TYR A 610 26.56 -1.86 -7.56
CA TYR A 610 25.88 -0.71 -8.17
C TYR A 610 25.77 0.50 -7.23
N LEU A 611 26.12 0.36 -5.96
CA LEU A 611 25.80 1.34 -4.92
C LEU A 611 27.03 2.13 -4.47
N THR A 612 26.86 3.44 -4.30
CA THR A 612 27.85 4.28 -3.62
C THR A 612 27.81 4.05 -2.10
N PHE A 613 28.85 4.49 -1.38
CA PHE A 613 28.87 4.44 0.09
C PHE A 613 27.67 5.16 0.72
N GLN A 614 27.32 6.34 0.19
CA GLN A 614 26.20 7.12 0.69
C GLN A 614 24.84 6.44 0.42
N SER A 615 24.65 5.89 -0.79
CA SER A 615 23.43 5.15 -1.13
C SER A 615 23.28 3.88 -0.30
N HIS A 616 24.37 3.19 0.04
CA HIS A 616 24.36 2.06 0.97
C HIS A 616 23.82 2.45 2.36
N ILE A 617 24.29 3.58 2.92
CA ILE A 617 23.82 4.08 4.20
C ILE A 617 22.33 4.46 4.13
N GLN A 618 21.93 5.19 3.08
CA GLN A 618 20.53 5.58 2.88
C GLN A 618 19.62 4.35 2.79
N LEU A 619 20.03 3.32 2.06
CA LEU A 619 19.30 2.06 1.95
C LEU A 619 19.18 1.33 3.28
N TYR A 620 20.23 1.35 4.11
CA TYR A 620 20.14 0.79 5.47
C TYR A 620 19.07 1.50 6.30
N TYR A 621 19.06 2.84 6.29
CA TYR A 621 18.07 3.63 7.03
C TYR A 621 16.65 3.52 6.45
N ALA A 622 16.51 3.19 5.17
CA ALA A 622 15.21 2.98 4.52
C ALA A 622 14.66 1.55 4.66
N LEU A 623 15.52 0.53 4.57
CA LEU A 623 15.11 -0.87 4.44
C LEU A 623 15.32 -1.72 5.69
N ILE A 624 16.23 -1.33 6.60
CA ILE A 624 16.62 -2.16 7.75
C ILE A 624 16.29 -1.45 9.07
N TYR A 625 16.78 -0.23 9.23
CA TYR A 625 16.63 0.55 10.47
C TYR A 625 15.18 0.69 10.96
N PRO A 626 14.16 0.92 10.10
CA PRO A 626 12.78 1.06 10.56
C PRO A 626 12.25 -0.23 11.20
N HIS A 627 12.64 -1.40 10.69
CA HIS A 627 12.25 -2.69 11.26
C HIS A 627 12.91 -2.98 12.61
N LEU A 628 14.12 -2.45 12.84
CA LEU A 628 14.80 -2.55 14.14
C LEU A 628 14.14 -1.68 15.21
N LEU A 629 13.49 -0.58 14.82
CA LEU A 629 12.93 0.40 15.77
C LEU A 629 11.43 0.31 15.98
N TYR A 630 10.68 -0.17 14.97
CA TYR A 630 9.22 -0.19 15.03
C TYR A 630 8.72 -0.93 16.27
N CYS A 631 7.99 -0.21 17.13
CA CYS A 631 7.48 -0.68 18.43
C CYS A 631 8.52 -1.34 19.34
N SER A 632 9.79 -0.97 19.22
CA SER A 632 10.90 -1.52 20.02
C SER A 632 10.81 -1.23 21.51
N THR A 633 10.00 -0.26 21.92
CA THR A 633 9.70 -0.01 23.34
C THR A 633 8.86 -1.13 23.95
N VAL A 634 8.05 -1.84 23.14
CA VAL A 634 7.19 -2.95 23.56
C VAL A 634 7.99 -4.25 23.65
N TRP A 635 8.53 -4.72 22.52
CA TRP A 635 9.24 -6.01 22.47
C TRP A 635 10.69 -5.94 22.95
N GLY A 636 11.25 -4.73 23.15
CA GLY A 636 12.64 -4.54 23.55
C GLY A 636 12.97 -4.91 25.00
N ASN A 637 12.02 -5.49 25.75
CA ASN A 637 12.26 -6.18 27.02
C ASN A 637 12.44 -7.69 26.86
N ALA A 638 12.54 -8.18 25.61
CA ALA A 638 12.83 -9.59 25.33
C ALA A 638 14.16 -10.07 25.94
N ASN A 639 14.34 -11.39 25.96
CA ASN A 639 15.60 -12.00 26.37
C ASN A 639 16.79 -11.38 25.62
N ASN A 640 17.85 -11.02 26.36
CA ASN A 640 19.09 -10.45 25.84
C ASN A 640 19.72 -11.30 24.72
N ASP A 641 19.55 -12.62 24.74
CA ASP A 641 20.04 -13.51 23.68
C ASP A 641 19.35 -13.22 22.34
N LEU A 642 18.04 -12.95 22.37
CA LEU A 642 17.25 -12.62 21.17
C LEU A 642 17.67 -11.24 20.61
N ILE A 643 17.86 -10.24 21.47
CA ILE A 643 18.33 -8.92 21.05
C ILE A 643 19.77 -9.01 20.51
N THR A 644 20.60 -9.90 21.07
CA THR A 644 21.96 -10.17 20.58
C THR A 644 21.93 -10.70 19.14
N CYS A 645 20.94 -11.50 18.76
CA CYS A 645 20.75 -11.95 17.37
C CYS A 645 20.52 -10.76 16.42
N LEU A 646 19.71 -9.77 16.82
CA LEU A 646 19.52 -8.55 16.03
C LEU A 646 20.79 -7.69 15.98
N LEU A 647 21.56 -7.62 17.07
CA LEU A 647 22.86 -6.95 17.08
C LEU A 647 23.82 -7.59 16.07
N LYS A 648 23.84 -8.93 15.96
CA LYS A 648 24.66 -9.64 14.96
C LYS A 648 24.29 -9.21 13.53
N LEU A 649 23.01 -9.05 13.23
CA LEU A 649 22.57 -8.52 11.93
C LEU A 649 23.00 -7.08 11.70
N GLN A 650 22.89 -6.21 12.72
CA GLN A 650 23.38 -4.83 12.64
C GLN A 650 24.90 -4.78 12.38
N LYS A 651 25.68 -5.64 13.05
CA LYS A 651 27.13 -5.78 12.80
C LYS A 651 27.42 -6.26 11.38
N ARG A 652 26.63 -7.20 10.85
CA ARG A 652 26.74 -7.68 9.47
C ARG A 652 26.41 -6.58 8.46
N ALA A 653 25.41 -5.75 8.74
CA ALA A 653 25.09 -4.57 7.93
C ALA A 653 26.28 -3.60 7.86
N ALA A 654 26.88 -3.27 9.00
CA ALA A 654 28.03 -2.37 9.05
C ALA A 654 29.23 -2.91 8.24
N ARG A 655 29.50 -4.21 8.33
CA ARG A 655 30.56 -4.87 7.53
C ARG A 655 30.26 -4.83 6.04
N LEU A 656 29.00 -5.03 5.66
CA LEU A 656 28.59 -4.99 4.26
C LEU A 656 28.79 -3.60 3.66
N ILE A 657 28.44 -2.54 4.41
CA ILE A 657 28.54 -1.15 3.95
C ILE A 657 29.98 -0.66 3.89
N LEU A 658 30.82 -1.04 4.88
CA LEU A 658 32.23 -0.61 4.94
C LEU A 658 33.19 -1.57 4.23
N GLU A 659 32.68 -2.65 3.67
CA GLU A 659 33.45 -3.72 3.02
C GLU A 659 34.58 -4.29 3.90
N GLN A 660 34.27 -4.53 5.18
CA GLN A 660 35.25 -5.00 6.16
C GLN A 660 35.10 -6.49 6.47
N SER A 661 36.22 -7.14 6.80
CA SER A 661 36.26 -8.54 7.21
C SER A 661 35.58 -8.77 8.57
N THR A 662 35.38 -10.03 8.93
CA THR A 662 34.81 -10.42 10.23
C THR A 662 35.72 -10.10 11.41
N GLU A 663 37.02 -10.00 11.16
CA GLU A 663 38.08 -9.76 12.16
C GLU A 663 38.04 -8.33 12.71
N VAL A 664 37.60 -7.36 11.91
CA VAL A 664 37.52 -5.97 12.35
C VAL A 664 36.51 -5.83 13.49
N PRO A 665 36.92 -5.26 14.65
CA PRO A 665 36.02 -5.07 15.78
C PRO A 665 34.83 -4.19 15.40
N SER A 666 33.60 -4.65 15.69
CA SER A 666 32.39 -3.93 15.28
C SER A 666 32.24 -2.54 15.91
N ILE A 667 32.91 -2.29 17.04
CA ILE A 667 32.95 -0.95 17.67
C ILE A 667 33.60 0.08 16.76
N VAL A 668 34.65 -0.31 16.01
CA VAL A 668 35.33 0.56 15.05
C VAL A 668 34.39 0.87 13.88
N LEU A 669 33.68 -0.16 13.39
CA LEU A 669 32.72 -0.01 12.30
C LEU A 669 31.57 0.92 12.68
N PHE A 670 31.03 0.76 13.89
CA PHE A 670 29.94 1.60 14.38
C PHE A 670 30.39 3.04 14.60
N ARG A 671 31.62 3.28 15.07
CA ARG A 671 32.18 4.65 15.15
C ARG A 671 32.30 5.29 13.77
N LYS A 672 32.81 4.57 12.76
CA LYS A 672 32.91 5.07 11.38
C LYS A 672 31.55 5.44 10.78
N LEU A 673 30.50 4.68 11.12
CA LEU A 673 29.14 4.89 10.62
C LEU A 673 28.29 5.83 11.51
N ASN A 674 28.81 6.28 12.66
CA ASN A 674 28.04 6.94 13.72
C ASN A 674 26.80 6.13 14.16
N TRP A 675 26.94 4.81 14.26
CA TRP A 675 25.85 3.91 14.64
C TRP A 675 25.84 3.61 16.14
N ILE A 676 24.64 3.61 16.69
CA ILE A 676 24.36 3.19 18.06
C ILE A 676 23.97 1.69 18.04
N PRO A 677 24.57 0.83 18.89
CA PRO A 677 24.14 -0.56 19.03
C PRO A 677 22.65 -0.67 19.39
N ILE A 678 21.97 -1.70 18.88
CA ILE A 678 20.53 -1.90 19.10
C ILE A 678 20.10 -1.83 20.57
N PHE A 679 20.87 -2.40 21.50
CA PHE A 679 20.58 -2.32 22.95
C PHE A 679 20.42 -0.86 23.42
N ASN A 680 21.35 -0.01 23.00
CA ASN A 680 21.36 1.41 23.35
C ASN A 680 20.27 2.17 22.58
N LEU A 681 19.96 1.77 21.34
CA LEU A 681 18.84 2.33 20.58
C LEU A 681 17.50 2.06 21.27
N ILE A 682 17.26 0.82 21.71
CA ILE A 682 16.04 0.46 22.44
C ILE A 682 15.94 1.26 23.74
N LYS A 683 17.04 1.35 24.50
CA LYS A 683 17.08 2.16 25.73
C LYS A 683 16.79 3.63 25.46
N MET A 684 17.42 4.21 24.43
CA MET A 684 17.19 5.59 24.01
C MET A 684 15.73 5.82 23.60
N ARG A 685 15.12 4.89 22.84
CA ARG A 685 13.71 4.94 22.46
C ARG A 685 12.77 4.96 23.65
N LYS A 686 13.03 4.12 24.67
CA LYS A 686 12.26 4.12 25.92
C LYS A 686 12.40 5.46 26.66
N ILE A 687 13.61 6.00 26.78
CA ILE A 687 13.85 7.30 27.42
C ILE A 687 13.13 8.43 26.67
N LEU A 688 13.22 8.46 25.34
CA LEU A 688 12.55 9.46 24.51
C LEU A 688 11.03 9.38 24.63
N LEU A 689 10.47 8.15 24.67
CA LEU A 689 9.06 7.94 24.91
C LEU A 689 8.65 8.57 26.25
N VAL A 690 9.33 8.20 27.35
CA VAL A 690 9.02 8.72 28.69
C VAL A 690 9.16 10.25 28.72
N PHE A 691 10.26 10.79 28.20
CA PHE A 691 10.51 12.23 28.15
C PHE A 691 9.42 12.97 27.38
N ASN A 692 9.06 12.49 26.20
CA ASN A 692 8.03 13.11 25.37
C ASN A 692 6.67 13.04 26.07
N THR A 693 6.28 11.88 26.61
CA THR A 693 5.01 11.73 27.32
C THR A 693 4.93 12.65 28.55
N LEU A 694 6.00 12.80 29.32
CA LEU A 694 6.03 13.71 30.46
C LEU A 694 6.02 15.19 30.05
N LYS A 695 6.68 15.54 28.94
CA LYS A 695 6.76 16.92 28.44
C LYS A 695 5.46 17.38 27.80
N THR A 696 4.81 16.52 27.01
CA THR A 696 3.58 16.87 26.27
C THR A 696 2.32 16.51 27.03
N SER A 697 2.40 15.59 28.01
CA SER A 697 1.24 14.94 28.65
C SER A 697 0.36 14.11 27.71
N TRP A 698 0.87 13.76 26.52
CA TRP A 698 0.16 12.96 25.51
C TRP A 698 0.88 11.63 25.20
N PRO A 699 0.15 10.53 24.95
CA PRO A 699 -1.29 10.36 25.21
C PRO A 699 -1.63 10.41 26.70
N PRO A 700 -2.82 10.90 27.10
CA PRO A 700 -3.20 11.02 28.51
C PRO A 700 -3.17 9.68 29.25
N ASP A 701 -3.61 8.61 28.59
CA ASP A 701 -3.61 7.27 29.20
C ASP A 701 -2.20 6.74 29.43
N LEU A 702 -1.26 7.06 28.55
CA LEU A 702 0.15 6.70 28.75
C LEU A 702 0.78 7.57 29.85
N ARG A 703 0.38 8.85 29.93
CA ARG A 703 0.83 9.77 30.98
C ARG A 703 0.43 9.30 32.37
N LYS A 704 -0.74 8.66 32.52
CA LYS A 704 -1.23 8.09 33.79
C LYS A 704 -0.32 6.98 34.35
N LEU A 705 0.43 6.28 33.49
CA LEU A 705 1.39 5.25 33.93
C LEU A 705 2.61 5.83 34.66
N PHE A 706 2.87 7.13 34.54
CA PHE A 706 4.03 7.77 35.17
C PHE A 706 3.61 8.61 36.38
N VAL A 707 3.84 8.08 37.58
CA VAL A 707 3.64 8.83 38.84
C VAL A 707 4.98 9.35 39.33
N PHE A 708 5.07 10.66 39.63
CA PHE A 708 6.29 11.17 40.26
C PHE A 708 6.33 10.74 41.72
N VAL A 709 7.50 10.30 42.19
CA VAL A 709 7.73 9.90 43.59
C VAL A 709 7.29 10.98 44.60
N ARG A 710 7.42 12.26 44.21
CA ARG A 710 6.98 13.41 45.03
C ARG A 710 5.45 13.50 45.20
N ASP A 711 4.68 12.90 44.30
CA ASP A 711 3.22 12.94 44.28
C ASP A 711 2.62 11.73 45.01
N SER A 712 3.41 10.66 45.22
CA SER A 712 2.97 9.40 45.85
C SER A 712 3.45 9.20 47.29
N HIS A 713 4.45 9.97 47.76
CA HIS A 713 4.92 9.89 49.14
C HIS A 713 4.70 11.20 49.92
N PRO A 714 4.00 11.17 51.07
CA PRO A 714 3.84 12.34 51.96
C PRO A 714 5.11 12.69 52.74
N ILE A 715 6.16 11.88 52.64
CA ILE A 715 7.44 12.09 53.33
C ILE A 715 8.45 12.63 52.29
N PRO A 716 9.04 13.82 52.51
CA PRO A 716 10.07 14.36 51.62
C PRO A 716 11.33 13.50 51.74
N THR A 717 11.50 12.50 50.87
CA THR A 717 12.66 11.61 50.83
C THR A 717 13.91 12.22 50.18
N ARG A 718 14.04 13.55 50.18
CA ARG A 718 15.34 14.20 49.97
C ARG A 718 16.00 14.42 51.33
N ARG A 719 16.76 13.42 51.78
CA ARG A 719 17.89 13.69 52.67
C ARG A 719 18.92 14.50 51.90
N LEU A 720 19.27 15.64 52.49
CA LEU A 720 20.36 16.55 52.18
C LEU A 720 21.56 15.87 51.48
N LEU A 721 21.76 16.17 50.20
CA LEU A 721 23.08 16.13 49.56
C LEU A 721 23.59 17.57 49.52
N GLN A 722 23.86 18.11 50.70
CA GLN A 722 24.66 19.32 50.91
C GLN A 722 25.50 19.08 52.17
N THR A 723 26.64 18.42 51.97
CA THR A 723 27.89 18.61 52.74
C THR A 723 29.02 18.40 51.76
#